data_AF-A0A5N6KYC1-F1
#
_entry.id   AF-A0A5N6KYC1-F1
#
_cell.length_a   1.000
_cell.length_b   1.000
_cell.length_c   1.000
_cell.angle_alpha   90.00
_cell.angle_beta   90.00
_cell.angle_gamma   90.00
#
_symmetry.space_group_name_H-M   'P 1'
#
loop_
_entity.id
_entity.type
_entity.pdbx_description
1 polymer ?
#
loop_
_entity_poly.entity_id
_entity_poly.type
_entity_poly.pdbx_seq_one_letter_code
_entity_poly.pdbx_strand_id
1 'polypeptide(L)'
;MPRGPKKHQKRLSAPHHWLLDKLSGAYAPRPSAGPHKLRDCLPLIVFIRNRLKYALNAREVKAIVMQRLIKIDGKVRTDATYPTGFMDVISIEKTGEHFRLVYDTKGRFTVHRISGEEAEYKLGKVKRVQLGKGGVPFLVTHDARTIRYPDPSIKVNDTVKIDLATGKIQDFIKFDTGVVAMATGGRNMGRVGVITHRERHDGGFNIVHIKDAIDNEFATRESNVFVIGQEKPWISLPKGKGVRAARSLLKYTRLASPRTRAARTSPWKIGRRFESSHSQQQQQTWTTTRVLALMGTVASFTYIATRSSSATINKPVTASASTQTTNEKPYTYASRAEMESAIASLRSSLGEDAISTDDDDLHRHGFSAWSSLNIDVLPIAVAYPRSTADVVAIAKACSAHRIPMVPYSGGTSLEANFSAPFGGFSIDFTYMDQVLAVHAADMDVVVQPGVPWMTLNAHPALQEAGLFFPVDPGPTAQIGGMVGTGCSGTNAVRYGTMRDWVLSLTVVLADGRVVRTRARPRKSAAGYHLAGLLVGSEGTLGLVTEATLKLAVVPAETRVAVATFPSIRAAAAATAEVMRSGIPVAAVELMDDVQMRVINLAQMTRKTWAEVPTMFFKFSGTPGAVAEHTEQVQTISERHASGSFELAATEEERLELWSARKEALWSMLSVAAKQGDGGSEVWSTDVAVPFSRLPELIEITKADLEELGLFASALGHVGDGNFHTSIMYNGKDPAQREKVEKVVKRMVKRALEMEGTCTGEHGIGLGKKASLLEEVGVETVGVMKEIKRALDPQLIMNPGKIFDY
;
A
#
# COMPACT_ATOMS: atom_id res chain seq x y z
N MET A 1 -14.29 41.77 34.49
CA MET A 1 -14.30 41.63 33.01
C MET A 1 -14.36 40.15 32.63
N PRO A 2 -15.44 39.67 32.00
CA PRO A 2 -15.54 38.29 31.55
C PRO A 2 -14.54 38.06 30.41
N ARG A 3 -13.68 37.05 30.56
CA ARG A 3 -12.75 36.62 29.50
C ARG A 3 -13.55 35.97 28.38
N GLY A 4 -13.65 36.64 27.23
CA GLY A 4 -14.31 36.12 26.04
C GLY A 4 -13.73 34.78 25.54
N PRO A 5 -14.45 34.06 24.67
CA PRO A 5 -14.07 32.71 24.23
C PRO A 5 -12.67 32.67 23.60
N LYS A 6 -11.80 31.78 24.10
CA LYS A 6 -10.42 31.58 23.63
C LYS A 6 -10.40 31.10 22.16
N LYS A 7 -10.36 32.03 21.20
CA LYS A 7 -10.23 31.77 19.75
C LYS A 7 -8.78 31.49 19.29
N HIS A 8 -8.00 30.65 19.98
CA HIS A 8 -6.63 30.33 19.53
C HIS A 8 -6.53 28.92 18.95
N GLN A 9 -6.91 28.78 17.68
CA GLN A 9 -6.73 27.53 16.93
C GLN A 9 -5.22 27.28 16.71
N LYS A 10 -4.66 26.25 17.37
CA LYS A 10 -3.22 25.93 17.31
C LYS A 10 -2.79 25.28 15.97
N ARG A 11 -3.73 24.67 15.25
CA ARG A 11 -3.53 24.00 13.97
C ARG A 11 -4.62 24.41 13.00
N LEU A 12 -4.32 24.44 11.70
CA LEU A 12 -5.29 24.68 10.63
C LEU A 12 -5.27 23.54 9.62
N SER A 13 -6.36 23.36 8.88
CA SER A 13 -6.38 22.43 7.75
C SER A 13 -5.36 22.90 6.70
N ALA A 14 -4.36 22.07 6.44
CA ALA A 14 -3.20 22.48 5.67
C ALA A 14 -3.61 22.79 4.21
N PRO A 15 -3.32 24.00 3.71
CA PRO A 15 -3.59 24.33 2.31
C PRO A 15 -2.87 23.37 1.35
N HIS A 16 -3.54 23.02 0.24
CA HIS A 16 -2.99 22.11 -0.77
C HIS A 16 -1.61 22.54 -1.32
N HIS A 17 -1.31 23.83 -1.30
CA HIS A 17 -0.04 24.37 -1.78
C HIS A 17 1.15 24.15 -0.82
N TRP A 18 0.93 23.64 0.41
CA TRP A 18 2.01 23.28 1.36
C TRP A 18 2.60 21.90 1.12
N LEU A 19 1.93 21.04 0.34
CA LEU A 19 2.33 19.66 0.01
C LEU A 19 2.96 18.93 1.21
N LEU A 20 2.16 18.68 2.24
CA LEU A 20 2.54 17.81 3.35
C LEU A 20 2.66 16.36 2.86
N ASP A 21 3.49 15.56 3.53
CA ASP A 21 3.56 14.13 3.19
C ASP A 21 2.27 13.41 3.63
N LYS A 22 2.01 12.24 3.03
CA LYS A 22 0.77 11.46 3.25
C LYS A 22 0.57 10.99 4.70
N LEU A 23 1.65 10.85 5.49
CA LEU A 23 1.66 10.40 6.89
C LEU A 23 1.50 11.56 7.87
N SER A 24 1.87 12.79 7.47
CA SER A 24 1.88 13.96 8.35
C SER A 24 0.51 14.61 8.65
N GLY A 25 -0.58 14.02 8.14
CA GLY A 25 -1.98 14.38 8.45
C GLY A 25 -2.52 15.62 7.72
N ALA A 26 -3.84 15.85 7.82
CA ALA A 26 -4.56 16.96 7.17
C ALA A 26 -4.39 18.33 7.85
N TYR A 27 -3.65 18.41 8.97
CA TYR A 27 -3.55 19.59 9.81
C TYR A 27 -2.09 20.02 10.01
N ALA A 28 -1.79 21.29 9.80
CA ALA A 28 -0.47 21.87 10.06
C ALA A 28 -0.51 22.93 11.17
N PRO A 29 0.64 23.21 11.82
CA PRO A 29 0.75 24.33 12.75
C PRO A 29 0.29 25.63 12.09
N ARG A 30 -0.54 26.39 12.80
CA ARG A 30 -1.01 27.69 12.31
C ARG A 30 0.18 28.67 12.26
N PRO A 31 0.44 29.33 11.12
CA PRO A 31 1.45 30.38 11.04
C PRO A 31 1.13 31.51 12.02
N SER A 32 2.17 32.11 12.61
CA SER A 32 2.03 33.30 13.43
C SER A 32 1.60 34.51 12.58
N ALA A 33 1.21 35.60 13.25
CA ALA A 33 0.92 36.84 12.56
C ALA A 33 2.20 37.40 11.92
N GLY A 34 2.14 37.79 10.65
CA GLY A 34 3.31 38.27 9.92
C GLY A 34 2.97 38.92 8.58
N PRO A 35 3.98 39.13 7.72
CA PRO A 35 3.84 39.93 6.49
C PRO A 35 2.94 39.28 5.43
N HIS A 36 2.78 37.96 5.48
CA HIS A 36 2.05 37.19 4.49
C HIS A 36 0.67 36.76 5.00
N LYS A 37 -0.31 36.67 4.08
CA LYS A 37 -1.64 36.15 4.41
C LYS A 37 -1.53 34.68 4.81
N LEU A 38 -2.36 34.22 5.74
CA LEU A 38 -2.36 32.83 6.21
C LEU A 38 -2.47 31.80 5.08
N ARG A 39 -3.19 32.13 4.00
CA ARG A 39 -3.39 31.28 2.82
C ARG A 39 -2.29 31.40 1.76
N ASP A 40 -1.35 32.32 1.93
CA ASP A 40 -0.30 32.65 0.95
C ASP A 40 1.09 32.61 1.62
N CYS A 41 1.26 31.76 2.64
CA CYS A 41 2.50 31.59 3.39
C CYS A 41 2.75 30.13 3.74
N LEU A 42 3.99 29.76 4.05
CA LEU A 42 4.45 28.47 4.54
C LEU A 42 5.07 28.69 5.93
N PRO A 43 4.62 28.01 6.99
CA PRO A 43 5.23 28.19 8.31
C PRO A 43 6.61 27.53 8.36
N LEU A 44 7.57 28.18 9.03
CA LEU A 44 8.97 27.75 9.08
C LEU A 44 9.16 26.29 9.57
N ILE A 45 8.31 25.82 10.47
CA ILE A 45 8.30 24.42 10.92
C ILE A 45 8.01 23.42 9.80
N VAL A 46 7.15 23.75 8.84
CA VAL A 46 6.89 22.90 7.67
C VAL A 46 8.09 22.96 6.73
N PHE A 47 8.75 24.11 6.61
CA PHE A 47 9.99 24.22 5.82
C PHE A 47 11.11 23.33 6.38
N ILE A 48 11.49 23.49 7.65
CA ILE A 48 12.62 22.77 8.26
C ILE A 48 12.33 21.27 8.37
N ARG A 49 11.16 20.90 8.88
CA ARG A 49 10.79 19.49 9.15
C ARG A 49 10.32 18.75 7.91
N ASN A 50 9.44 19.34 7.11
CA ASN A 50 8.80 18.60 6.00
C ASN A 50 9.49 18.81 4.66
N ARG A 51 10.11 19.97 4.40
CA ARG A 51 10.82 20.23 3.12
C ARG A 51 12.28 19.83 3.17
N LEU A 52 13.03 20.34 4.13
CA LEU A 52 14.47 20.06 4.25
C LEU A 52 14.78 18.78 5.03
N LYS A 53 13.83 18.29 5.84
CA LYS A 53 14.00 17.09 6.68
C LYS A 53 15.18 17.22 7.67
N TYR A 54 15.53 18.45 8.05
CA TYR A 54 16.59 18.74 9.04
C TYR A 54 16.17 18.49 10.48
N ALA A 55 14.88 18.30 10.71
CA ALA A 55 14.31 17.93 11.99
C ALA A 55 13.24 16.86 11.75
N LEU A 56 13.14 15.91 12.67
CA LEU A 56 12.12 14.86 12.70
C LEU A 56 10.84 15.38 13.37
N ASN A 57 10.98 16.20 14.42
CA ASN A 57 9.84 16.64 15.23
C ASN A 57 9.84 18.16 15.51
N ALA A 58 8.74 18.65 16.08
CA ALA A 58 8.56 20.08 16.38
C ALA A 58 9.51 20.61 17.45
N ARG A 59 10.04 19.75 18.33
CA ARG A 59 10.95 20.12 19.42
C ARG A 59 12.33 20.43 18.86
N GLU A 60 12.81 19.61 17.94
CA GLU A 60 14.05 19.83 17.20
C GLU A 60 13.99 21.10 16.34
N VAL A 61 12.87 21.34 15.64
CA VAL A 61 12.70 22.60 14.90
C VAL A 61 12.84 23.81 15.84
N LYS A 62 12.20 23.76 17.01
CA LYS A 62 12.33 24.83 18.02
C LYS A 62 13.78 24.99 18.47
N ALA A 63 14.50 23.90 18.69
CA ALA A 63 15.92 23.96 19.04
C ALA A 63 16.74 24.66 17.94
N ILE A 64 16.52 24.29 16.67
CA ILE A 64 17.25 24.88 15.51
C ILE A 64 16.99 26.39 15.40
N VAL A 65 15.73 26.83 15.46
CA VAL A 65 15.42 28.27 15.36
C VAL A 65 15.93 29.05 16.59
N MET A 66 15.98 28.43 17.77
CA MET A 66 16.50 29.05 18.99
C MET A 66 18.03 29.22 18.97
N GLN A 67 18.75 28.44 18.16
CA GLN A 67 20.18 28.64 17.91
C GLN A 67 20.47 29.88 17.05
N ARG A 68 19.43 30.61 16.59
CA ARG A 68 19.56 31.85 15.80
C ARG A 68 20.25 31.69 14.44
N LEU A 69 20.34 30.46 13.93
CA LEU A 69 21.03 30.11 12.68
C LEU A 69 20.20 30.34 11.41
N ILE A 70 18.90 30.58 11.56
CA ILE A 70 17.96 30.74 10.44
C ILE A 70 17.62 32.21 10.26
N LYS A 71 17.96 32.74 9.08
CA LYS A 71 17.64 34.09 8.66
C LYS A 71 16.57 34.07 7.56
N ILE A 72 15.57 34.93 7.69
CA ILE A 72 14.55 35.17 6.67
C ILE A 72 14.68 36.62 6.23
N ASP A 73 14.94 36.82 4.95
CA ASP A 73 15.24 38.12 4.34
C ASP A 73 16.32 38.88 5.13
N GLY A 74 17.43 38.19 5.45
CA GLY A 74 18.56 38.72 6.23
C GLY A 74 18.34 38.83 7.75
N LYS A 75 17.12 38.64 8.25
CA LYS A 75 16.78 38.80 9.68
C LYS A 75 16.67 37.46 10.38
N VAL A 76 17.35 37.31 11.52
CA VAL A 76 17.27 36.11 12.37
C VAL A 76 15.83 35.88 12.85
N ARG A 77 15.31 34.66 12.72
CA ARG A 77 13.98 34.28 13.19
C ARG A 77 14.04 33.11 14.16
N THR A 78 13.50 33.32 15.36
CA THR A 78 13.36 32.32 16.42
C THR A 78 11.95 31.72 16.51
N ASP A 79 10.98 32.29 15.79
CA ASP A 79 9.61 31.78 15.75
C ASP A 79 9.50 30.61 14.76
N ALA A 80 9.32 29.40 15.30
CA ALA A 80 9.13 28.18 14.50
C ALA A 80 7.89 28.22 13.59
N THR A 81 6.93 29.10 13.85
CA THR A 81 5.71 29.26 13.04
C THR A 81 5.70 30.54 12.21
N TYR A 82 6.85 31.20 12.07
CA TYR A 82 6.96 32.42 11.25
C TYR A 82 6.45 32.16 9.82
N PRO A 83 5.54 33.01 9.29
CA PRO A 83 4.99 32.83 7.95
C PRO A 83 6.00 33.31 6.91
N THR A 84 6.64 32.37 6.20
CA THR A 84 7.43 32.69 5.01
C THR A 84 6.55 32.66 3.77
N GLY A 85 6.77 33.55 2.81
CA GLY A 85 5.90 33.68 1.62
C GLY A 85 6.66 33.66 0.32
N PHE A 86 5.92 33.92 -0.76
CA PHE A 86 6.48 34.02 -2.11
C PHE A 86 7.62 35.05 -2.16
N MET A 87 8.72 34.71 -2.82
CA MET A 87 9.98 35.47 -2.94
C MET A 87 10.80 35.62 -1.65
N ASP A 88 10.35 35.13 -0.49
CA ASP A 88 11.18 35.18 0.73
C ASP A 88 12.47 34.37 0.54
N VAL A 89 13.59 34.92 1.03
CA VAL A 89 14.89 34.26 1.04
C VAL A 89 15.15 33.71 2.45
N ILE A 90 15.37 32.40 2.53
CA ILE A 90 15.65 31.66 3.77
C ILE A 90 17.11 31.21 3.71
N SER A 91 17.92 31.67 4.66
CA SER A 91 19.36 31.36 4.74
C SER A 91 19.66 30.59 6.02
N ILE A 92 20.46 29.55 5.90
CA ILE A 92 20.92 28.72 7.02
C ILE A 92 22.43 28.93 7.18
N GLU A 93 22.82 29.74 8.17
CA GLU A 93 24.21 30.20 8.29
C GLU A 93 25.20 29.05 8.50
N LYS A 94 24.80 28.03 9.27
CA LYS A 94 25.67 26.90 9.61
C LYS A 94 26.06 26.06 8.39
N THR A 95 25.19 25.96 7.38
CA THR A 95 25.44 25.16 6.17
C THR A 95 25.84 26.02 4.96
N GLY A 96 25.74 27.35 5.07
CA GLY A 96 25.95 28.25 3.94
C GLY A 96 24.91 28.08 2.82
N GLU A 97 23.75 27.50 3.13
CA GLU A 97 22.71 27.25 2.13
C GLU A 97 21.64 28.35 2.12
N HIS A 98 21.25 28.76 0.93
CA HIS A 98 20.23 29.77 0.68
C HIS A 98 19.10 29.19 -0.17
N PHE A 99 17.87 29.54 0.20
CA PHE A 99 16.67 29.06 -0.46
C PHE A 99 15.71 30.22 -0.74
N ARG A 100 15.01 30.17 -1.88
CA ARG A 100 13.92 31.07 -2.23
C ARG A 100 12.62 30.30 -2.35
N LEU A 101 11.54 30.87 -1.80
CA LEU A 101 10.20 30.31 -1.95
C LEU A 101 9.54 30.81 -3.23
N VAL A 102 9.24 29.88 -4.13
CA VAL A 102 8.57 30.14 -5.41
C VAL A 102 7.44 29.14 -5.63
N TYR A 103 6.55 29.40 -6.59
CA TYR A 103 5.51 28.45 -6.97
C TYR A 103 5.99 27.47 -8.04
N ASP A 104 5.57 26.21 -7.96
CA ASP A 104 5.67 25.27 -9.08
C ASP A 104 4.46 25.37 -10.03
N THR A 105 4.56 24.76 -11.20
CA THR A 105 3.48 24.74 -12.22
C THR A 105 2.21 23.99 -11.80
N LYS A 106 2.21 23.40 -10.60
CA LYS A 106 1.04 22.78 -9.94
C LYS A 106 0.42 23.70 -8.88
N GLY A 107 0.95 24.91 -8.69
CA GLY A 107 0.47 25.88 -7.72
C GLY A 107 0.87 25.58 -6.27
N ARG A 108 2.05 24.98 -6.04
CA ARG A 108 2.55 24.60 -4.71
C ARG A 108 3.82 25.38 -4.38
N PHE A 109 4.08 25.66 -3.10
CA PHE A 109 5.36 26.24 -2.69
C PHE A 109 6.49 25.23 -2.87
N THR A 110 7.47 25.62 -3.68
CA THR A 110 8.72 24.93 -3.92
C THR A 110 9.85 25.69 -3.24
N VAL A 111 10.70 24.93 -2.55
CA VAL A 111 11.95 25.40 -1.96
C VAL A 111 13.00 25.33 -3.05
N HIS A 112 13.40 26.46 -3.61
CA HIS A 112 14.43 26.52 -4.65
C HIS A 112 15.76 26.94 -4.03
N ARG A 113 16.79 26.12 -4.18
CA ARG A 113 18.15 26.47 -3.73
C ARG A 113 18.74 27.54 -4.65
N ILE A 114 19.30 28.59 -4.08
CA ILE A 114 19.85 29.75 -4.80
C ILE A 114 21.32 29.98 -4.42
N SER A 115 22.05 30.77 -5.22
CA SER A 115 23.42 31.19 -4.91
C SER A 115 23.44 32.26 -3.80
N GLY A 116 24.61 32.48 -3.19
CA GLY A 116 24.82 33.55 -2.20
C GLY A 116 24.52 34.94 -2.77
N GLU A 117 24.97 35.22 -4.00
CA GLU A 117 24.69 36.50 -4.70
C GLU A 117 23.19 36.74 -4.91
N GLU A 118 22.44 35.70 -5.30
CA GLU A 118 20.98 35.81 -5.45
C GLU A 118 20.27 36.00 -4.10
N ALA A 119 20.88 35.55 -3.00
CA ALA A 119 20.34 35.65 -1.65
C ALA A 119 20.50 37.05 -1.03
N GLU A 120 21.29 37.95 -1.64
CA GLU A 120 21.49 39.32 -1.15
C GLU A 120 20.32 40.26 -1.50
N TYR A 121 19.49 39.89 -2.47
CA TYR A 121 18.35 40.69 -2.88
C TYR A 121 17.04 39.89 -2.92
N LYS A 122 15.93 40.61 -3.04
CA LYS A 122 14.58 40.05 -3.18
C LYS A 122 13.76 40.89 -4.13
N LEU A 123 12.86 40.25 -4.89
CA LEU A 123 11.90 40.94 -5.73
C LEU A 123 10.61 41.26 -4.97
N GLY A 124 10.12 42.49 -5.12
CA GLY A 124 8.88 42.96 -4.50
C GLY A 124 7.93 43.56 -5.53
N LYS A 125 6.77 42.93 -5.76
CA LYS A 125 5.68 43.55 -6.53
C LYS A 125 5.07 44.71 -5.74
N VAL A 126 4.97 45.88 -6.37
CA VAL A 126 4.35 47.07 -5.82
C VAL A 126 2.83 46.92 -5.84
N LYS A 127 2.20 46.95 -4.66
CA LYS A 127 0.74 46.89 -4.52
C LYS A 127 0.09 48.26 -4.45
N ARG A 128 0.82 49.25 -3.93
CA ARG A 128 0.28 50.57 -3.64
C ARG A 128 1.39 51.60 -3.61
N VAL A 129 1.14 52.77 -4.18
CA VAL A 129 1.98 53.97 -4.07
C VAL A 129 1.09 55.09 -3.53
N GLN A 130 1.48 55.71 -2.42
CA GLN A 130 0.68 56.73 -1.74
C GLN A 130 1.57 57.81 -1.12
N LEU A 131 1.00 59.00 -0.90
CA LEU A 131 1.61 60.05 -0.08
C LEU A 131 1.24 59.83 1.38
N GLY A 132 2.25 59.75 2.25
CA GLY A 132 2.08 59.59 3.69
C GLY A 132 1.91 60.90 4.43
N LYS A 133 1.88 60.81 5.76
CA LYS A 133 1.87 61.99 6.64
C LYS A 133 3.08 62.88 6.32
N GLY A 134 2.83 64.16 6.06
CA GLY A 134 3.87 65.12 5.67
C GLY A 134 4.25 65.10 4.18
N GLY A 135 3.43 64.53 3.29
CA GLY A 135 3.66 64.56 1.85
C GLY A 135 4.77 63.63 1.36
N VAL A 136 5.29 62.76 2.23
CA VAL A 136 6.36 61.82 1.87
C VAL A 136 5.81 60.67 1.02
N PRO A 137 6.24 60.49 -0.24
CA PRO A 137 5.81 59.35 -1.06
C PRO A 137 6.38 58.05 -0.49
N PHE A 138 5.54 57.01 -0.45
CA PHE A 138 5.96 55.67 -0.10
C PHE A 138 5.24 54.64 -0.97
N LEU A 139 5.91 53.50 -1.19
CA LEU A 139 5.30 52.33 -1.81
C LEU A 139 5.18 51.18 -0.81
N VAL A 140 4.19 50.32 -1.05
CA VAL A 140 3.97 49.10 -0.28
C VAL A 140 4.06 47.90 -1.21
N THR A 141 4.90 46.94 -0.85
CA THR A 141 5.11 45.71 -1.61
C THR A 141 4.15 44.60 -1.19
N HIS A 142 4.14 43.52 -1.97
CA HIS A 142 3.26 42.38 -1.73
C HIS A 142 3.46 41.66 -0.39
N ASP A 143 4.67 41.70 0.16
CA ASP A 143 5.12 41.17 1.46
C ASP A 143 5.06 42.23 2.57
N ALA A 144 4.24 43.26 2.41
CA ALA A 144 3.96 44.30 3.39
C ALA A 144 5.16 45.19 3.80
N ARG A 145 6.22 45.26 2.99
CA ARG A 145 7.29 46.25 3.21
C ARG A 145 6.82 47.62 2.74
N THR A 146 7.23 48.64 3.50
CA THR A 146 6.99 50.05 3.17
C THR A 146 8.32 50.71 2.86
N ILE A 147 8.49 51.17 1.62
CA ILE A 147 9.71 51.86 1.17
C ILE A 147 9.37 53.32 0.92
N ARG A 148 10.06 54.22 1.60
CA ARG A 148 9.88 55.68 1.47
C ARG A 148 10.76 56.24 0.37
N TYR A 149 10.33 57.34 -0.22
CA TYR A 149 11.02 58.02 -1.32
C TYR A 149 11.31 57.09 -2.52
N PRO A 150 10.32 56.33 -3.02
CA PRO A 150 10.51 55.57 -4.25
C PRO A 150 10.68 56.51 -5.44
N ASP A 151 11.35 56.03 -6.49
CA ASP A 151 11.43 56.73 -7.77
C ASP A 151 10.01 57.03 -8.31
N PRO A 152 9.72 58.27 -8.75
CA PRO A 152 8.38 58.66 -9.24
C PRO A 152 7.85 57.83 -10.42
N SER A 153 8.76 57.19 -11.16
CA SER A 153 8.43 56.34 -12.31
C SER A 153 7.88 54.96 -11.91
N ILE A 154 8.07 54.53 -10.66
CA ILE A 154 7.54 53.26 -10.14
C ILE A 154 6.03 53.37 -9.94
N LYS A 155 5.28 52.48 -10.59
CA LYS A 155 3.82 52.39 -10.51
C LYS A 155 3.35 51.10 -9.85
N VAL A 156 2.04 51.01 -9.63
CA VAL A 156 1.40 49.79 -9.13
C VAL A 156 1.56 48.67 -10.16
N ASN A 157 1.80 47.44 -9.69
CA ASN A 157 2.13 46.23 -10.45
C ASN A 157 3.59 46.09 -10.93
N ASP A 158 4.39 47.15 -10.86
CA ASP A 158 5.84 47.06 -11.12
C ASP A 158 6.53 46.15 -10.09
N THR A 159 7.68 45.62 -10.46
CA THR A 159 8.54 44.83 -9.56
C THR A 159 9.79 45.61 -9.22
N VAL A 160 10.06 45.82 -7.93
CA VAL A 160 11.31 46.41 -7.43
C VAL A 160 12.27 45.33 -6.96
N LYS A 161 13.56 45.48 -7.27
CA LYS A 161 14.67 44.68 -6.73
C LYS A 161 15.18 45.35 -5.45
N ILE A 162 15.01 44.67 -4.33
CA ILE A 162 15.30 45.20 -3.00
C ILE A 162 16.56 44.53 -2.47
N ASP A 163 17.53 45.33 -2.08
CA ASP A 163 18.71 44.89 -1.35
C ASP A 163 18.31 44.50 0.08
N LEU A 164 18.62 43.27 0.51
CA LEU A 164 18.19 42.78 1.81
C LEU A 164 19.02 43.33 2.98
N ALA A 165 20.24 43.79 2.72
CA ALA A 165 21.11 44.38 3.74
C ALA A 165 20.70 45.83 4.06
N THR A 166 20.45 46.63 3.03
CA THR A 166 20.13 48.06 3.16
C THR A 166 18.63 48.34 3.17
N GLY A 167 17.81 47.45 2.62
CA GLY A 167 16.37 47.63 2.43
C GLY A 167 15.99 48.65 1.36
N LYS A 168 16.96 49.12 0.55
CA LYS A 168 16.75 50.09 -0.53
C LYS A 168 16.45 49.39 -1.86
N ILE A 169 15.83 50.12 -2.77
CA ILE A 169 15.58 49.66 -4.15
C ILE A 169 16.87 49.82 -4.94
N GLN A 170 17.37 48.73 -5.52
CA GLN A 170 18.53 48.75 -6.43
C GLN A 170 18.08 49.06 -7.86
N ASP A 171 16.98 48.43 -8.29
CA ASP A 171 16.48 48.51 -9.67
C ASP A 171 14.98 48.17 -9.70
N PHE A 172 14.27 48.44 -10.80
CA PHE A 172 12.86 48.10 -10.97
C PHE A 172 12.48 47.80 -12.42
N ILE A 173 11.47 46.95 -12.60
CA ILE A 173 10.90 46.60 -13.91
C ILE A 173 9.45 47.07 -13.96
N LYS A 174 9.12 47.80 -15.03
CA LYS A 174 7.76 48.24 -15.32
C LYS A 174 6.88 47.07 -15.73
N PHE A 175 5.62 47.09 -15.27
CA PHE A 175 4.61 46.15 -15.70
C PHE A 175 4.13 46.49 -17.12
N ASP A 176 4.76 45.88 -18.13
CA ASP A 176 4.44 46.14 -19.54
C ASP A 176 4.51 44.87 -20.41
N THR A 177 4.14 44.98 -21.69
CA THR A 177 4.34 43.90 -22.66
C THR A 177 5.83 43.68 -22.95
N GLY A 178 6.22 42.44 -23.25
CA GLY A 178 7.60 42.06 -23.54
C GLY A 178 8.45 41.67 -22.33
N VAL A 179 7.95 41.82 -21.10
CA VAL A 179 8.66 41.43 -19.87
C VAL A 179 8.31 40.00 -19.44
N VAL A 180 9.24 39.35 -18.74
CA VAL A 180 9.06 37.98 -18.22
C VAL A 180 8.34 38.02 -16.87
N ALA A 181 7.26 37.26 -16.76
CA ALA A 181 6.43 37.21 -15.57
C ALA A 181 6.04 35.79 -15.14
N MET A 182 5.86 35.62 -13.83
CA MET A 182 5.32 34.42 -13.20
C MET A 182 3.87 34.65 -12.75
N ALA A 183 3.00 33.68 -13.02
CA ALA A 183 1.65 33.67 -12.47
C ALA A 183 1.65 33.26 -10.99
N THR A 184 1.13 34.10 -10.10
CA THR A 184 1.07 33.91 -8.64
C THR A 184 -0.33 33.56 -8.14
N GLY A 185 -1.31 33.43 -9.03
CA GLY A 185 -2.69 33.08 -8.67
C GLY A 185 -3.50 32.51 -9.84
N GLY A 186 -4.64 31.90 -9.52
CA GLY A 186 -5.54 31.26 -10.49
C GLY A 186 -5.06 29.88 -10.97
N ARG A 187 -5.70 29.35 -12.02
CA ARG A 187 -5.44 27.99 -12.56
C ARG A 187 -4.03 27.81 -13.15
N ASN A 188 -3.38 28.90 -13.51
CA ASN A 188 -2.07 28.95 -14.16
C ASN A 188 -0.92 29.27 -13.19
N MET A 189 -1.15 29.20 -11.87
CA MET A 189 -0.15 29.51 -10.85
C MET A 189 1.16 28.71 -11.03
N GLY A 190 2.29 29.42 -10.89
CA GLY A 190 3.65 28.94 -11.10
C GLY A 190 4.08 28.75 -12.55
N ARG A 191 3.24 29.11 -13.53
CA ARG A 191 3.68 29.23 -14.93
C ARG A 191 4.48 30.51 -15.14
N VAL A 192 5.50 30.45 -16.00
CA VAL A 192 6.36 31.59 -16.36
C VAL A 192 6.32 31.80 -17.87
N GLY A 193 6.27 33.05 -18.32
CA GLY A 193 6.32 33.42 -19.73
C GLY A 193 6.43 34.93 -19.93
N VAL A 194 6.44 35.35 -21.18
CA VAL A 194 6.50 36.76 -21.60
C VAL A 194 5.08 37.32 -21.72
N ILE A 195 4.85 38.52 -21.20
CA ILE A 195 3.57 39.23 -21.36
C ILE A 195 3.43 39.69 -22.82
N THR A 196 2.42 39.20 -23.54
CA THR A 196 2.20 39.55 -24.96
C THR A 196 1.18 40.66 -25.13
N HIS A 197 0.04 40.55 -24.45
CA HIS A 197 -1.08 41.48 -24.61
C HIS A 197 -1.76 41.77 -23.27
N ARG A 198 -2.30 42.97 -23.13
CA ARG A 198 -3.10 43.42 -21.98
C ARG A 198 -4.47 43.85 -22.49
N GLU A 199 -5.51 43.19 -22.01
CA GLU A 199 -6.89 43.46 -22.38
C GLU A 199 -7.66 44.03 -21.19
N ARG A 200 -8.46 45.07 -21.42
CA ARG A 200 -9.37 45.61 -20.43
C ARG A 200 -10.71 44.90 -20.57
N HIS A 201 -11.07 44.10 -19.58
CA HIS A 201 -12.34 43.38 -19.57
C HIS A 201 -13.43 44.25 -18.92
N ASP A 202 -14.64 44.26 -19.51
CA ASP A 202 -15.77 45.10 -19.06
C ASP A 202 -16.20 44.86 -17.61
N GLY A 203 -15.92 43.66 -17.09
CA GLY A 203 -16.15 43.26 -15.70
C GLY A 203 -15.25 43.91 -14.63
N GLY A 204 -14.50 44.98 -14.97
CA GLY A 204 -13.73 45.79 -14.02
C GLY A 204 -12.38 45.21 -13.58
N PHE A 205 -11.83 44.25 -14.33
CA PHE A 205 -10.48 43.72 -14.11
C PHE A 205 -9.73 43.58 -15.43
N ASN A 206 -8.43 43.87 -15.43
CA ASN A 206 -7.60 43.69 -16.61
C ASN A 206 -7.12 42.24 -16.72
N ILE A 207 -7.08 41.74 -17.95
CA ILE A 207 -6.59 40.42 -18.32
C ILE A 207 -5.24 40.58 -19.02
N VAL A 208 -4.32 39.67 -18.72
CA VAL A 208 -2.97 39.66 -19.27
C VAL A 208 -2.74 38.31 -19.92
N HIS A 209 -2.30 38.35 -21.18
CA HIS A 209 -1.90 37.18 -21.96
C HIS A 209 -0.41 36.96 -21.79
N ILE A 210 -0.05 35.73 -21.44
CA ILE A 210 1.32 35.32 -21.20
C ILE A 210 1.63 34.13 -22.10
N LYS A 211 2.75 34.24 -22.82
CA LYS A 211 3.29 33.20 -23.71
C LYS A 211 4.51 32.56 -23.07
N ASP A 212 4.47 31.25 -22.84
CA ASP A 212 5.60 30.53 -22.24
C ASP A 212 6.70 30.18 -23.24
N ALA A 213 7.81 29.61 -22.76
CA ALA A 213 9.00 29.33 -23.56
C ALA A 213 8.82 28.23 -24.62
N ILE A 214 7.69 27.53 -24.64
CA ILE A 214 7.33 26.55 -25.68
C ILE A 214 6.11 27.03 -26.49
N ASP A 215 5.90 28.34 -26.52
CA ASP A 215 4.85 29.05 -27.24
C ASP A 215 3.40 28.73 -26.81
N ASN A 216 3.16 28.15 -25.63
CA ASN A 216 1.79 28.06 -25.13
C ASN A 216 1.35 29.39 -24.54
N GLU A 217 0.15 29.83 -24.93
CA GLU A 217 -0.46 31.03 -24.41
C GLU A 217 -1.50 30.72 -23.33
N PHE A 218 -1.58 31.60 -22.34
CA PHE A 218 -2.65 31.57 -21.34
C PHE A 218 -2.96 32.98 -20.84
N ALA A 219 -4.22 33.19 -20.47
CA ALA A 219 -4.68 34.43 -19.88
C ALA A 219 -4.82 34.31 -18.35
N THR A 220 -4.55 35.39 -17.63
CA THR A 220 -4.82 35.53 -16.20
C THR A 220 -5.12 36.98 -15.83
N ARG A 221 -5.69 37.23 -14.65
CA ARG A 221 -5.92 38.61 -14.17
C ARG A 221 -4.59 39.30 -13.90
N GLU A 222 -4.50 40.60 -14.19
CA GLU A 222 -3.31 41.43 -13.92
C GLU A 222 -2.83 41.32 -12.45
N SER A 223 -3.77 41.20 -11.51
CA SER A 223 -3.45 41.02 -10.09
C SER A 223 -2.63 39.75 -9.80
N ASN A 224 -2.77 38.71 -10.62
CA ASN A 224 -2.13 37.40 -10.47
C ASN A 224 -0.79 37.29 -11.18
N VAL A 225 -0.28 38.38 -11.78
CA VAL A 225 0.98 38.38 -12.52
C VAL A 225 2.06 39.04 -11.68
N PHE A 226 3.26 38.45 -11.63
CA PHE A 226 4.42 39.01 -10.96
C PHE A 226 5.59 39.06 -11.95
N VAL A 227 6.06 40.26 -12.28
CA VAL A 227 7.20 40.42 -13.21
C VAL A 227 8.48 39.99 -12.52
N ILE A 228 9.26 39.14 -13.17
CA ILE A 228 10.49 38.56 -12.61
C ILE A 228 11.74 38.91 -13.42
N GLY A 229 11.61 39.54 -14.59
CA GLY A 229 12.73 39.89 -15.45
C GLY A 229 12.28 40.63 -16.70
N GLN A 230 13.23 41.20 -17.44
CA GLN A 230 12.97 41.90 -18.71
C GLN A 230 13.07 40.90 -19.87
N GLU A 231 14.29 40.64 -20.38
CA GLU A 231 14.54 39.57 -21.34
C GLU A 231 14.76 38.20 -20.66
N LYS A 232 15.46 38.22 -19.52
CA LYS A 232 15.76 37.03 -18.71
C LYS A 232 15.26 37.26 -17.29
N PRO A 233 14.78 36.20 -16.60
CA PRO A 233 14.46 36.28 -15.17
C PRO A 233 15.65 36.77 -14.35
N TRP A 234 15.41 37.71 -13.44
CA TRP A 234 16.36 38.11 -12.39
C TRP A 234 16.49 37.06 -11.28
N ILE A 235 15.73 35.97 -11.33
CA ILE A 235 15.76 34.92 -10.32
C ILE A 235 15.99 33.57 -10.99
N SER A 236 16.63 32.66 -10.28
CA SER A 236 16.69 31.26 -10.69
C SER A 236 15.30 30.61 -10.59
N LEU A 237 14.99 29.75 -11.56
CA LEU A 237 13.69 29.10 -11.68
C LEU A 237 13.78 27.60 -11.34
N PRO A 238 12.76 27.03 -10.70
CA PRO A 238 12.72 25.61 -10.36
C PRO A 238 12.62 24.71 -11.61
N LYS A 239 12.82 23.40 -11.43
CA LYS A 239 12.83 22.40 -12.51
C LYS A 239 11.62 22.54 -13.42
N GLY A 240 11.86 22.64 -14.73
CA GLY A 240 10.85 22.88 -15.75
C GLY A 240 10.62 24.35 -16.11
N LYS A 241 11.39 25.30 -15.52
CA LYS A 241 11.43 26.73 -15.90
C LYS A 241 10.06 27.40 -16.04
N GLY A 242 9.07 26.96 -15.25
CA GLY A 242 7.70 27.49 -15.29
C GLY A 242 6.85 27.06 -16.50
N VAL A 243 7.32 26.10 -17.31
CA VAL A 243 6.55 25.54 -18.42
C VAL A 243 5.70 24.37 -17.94
N ARG A 244 4.38 24.45 -18.19
CA ARG A 244 3.44 23.38 -17.84
C ARG A 244 3.27 22.46 -19.04
N ALA A 245 3.84 21.25 -18.99
CA ALA A 245 3.65 20.26 -20.03
C ALA A 245 2.15 20.00 -20.29
N ALA A 246 1.73 20.06 -21.55
CA ALA A 246 0.37 19.73 -21.92
C ALA A 246 0.07 18.27 -21.53
N ARG A 247 -1.13 18.00 -21.01
CA ARG A 247 -1.59 16.64 -20.66
C ARG A 247 -1.50 15.68 -21.86
N SER A 248 -1.54 16.19 -23.09
CA SER A 248 -1.30 15.46 -24.34
C SER A 248 0.19 15.30 -24.66
N LEU A 249 1.04 16.32 -24.46
CA LEU A 249 2.48 16.22 -24.77
C LEU A 249 3.26 15.31 -23.82
N LEU A 250 2.81 15.10 -22.59
CA LEU A 250 3.41 14.09 -21.71
C LEU A 250 3.21 12.65 -22.23
N LYS A 251 2.24 12.43 -23.14
CA LYS A 251 2.08 11.18 -23.89
C LYS A 251 2.94 11.16 -25.16
N TYR A 252 3.15 12.30 -25.83
CA TYR A 252 3.83 12.37 -27.13
C TYR A 252 5.36 12.44 -27.08
N THR A 253 6.01 12.99 -26.04
CA THR A 253 7.48 12.90 -25.93
C THR A 253 7.99 11.50 -25.64
N ARG A 254 7.11 10.54 -25.34
CA ARG A 254 7.43 9.10 -25.29
C ARG A 254 7.14 8.35 -26.59
N LEU A 255 6.55 9.01 -27.60
CA LEU A 255 5.99 8.35 -28.80
C LEU A 255 6.54 8.89 -30.13
N ALA A 256 7.62 9.67 -30.13
CA ALA A 256 8.24 10.17 -31.35
C ALA A 256 9.52 9.39 -31.72
N SER A 257 9.35 8.18 -32.26
CA SER A 257 10.09 7.70 -33.44
C SER A 257 9.07 7.11 -34.42
N PRO A 258 9.24 7.29 -35.75
CA PRO A 258 8.08 7.51 -36.61
C PRO A 258 7.59 6.22 -37.26
N ARG A 259 6.28 5.93 -37.13
CA ARG A 259 5.55 5.24 -38.21
C ARG A 259 4.21 5.90 -38.50
N THR A 260 4.05 6.11 -39.78
CA THR A 260 3.03 6.80 -40.55
C THR A 260 1.60 6.29 -40.36
N ARG A 261 0.68 7.27 -40.31
CA ARG A 261 -0.76 7.27 -40.62
C ARG A 261 -1.35 6.02 -41.31
N ALA A 262 -2.55 5.65 -40.84
CA ALA A 262 -3.75 5.66 -41.68
C ALA A 262 -5.00 5.92 -40.81
N ALA A 263 -5.81 6.89 -41.23
CA ALA A 263 -7.06 7.29 -40.59
C ALA A 263 -8.24 6.51 -41.17
N ARG A 264 -9.25 6.20 -40.35
CA ARG A 264 -10.65 6.09 -40.82
C ARG A 264 -11.58 6.74 -39.82
N THR A 265 -12.35 7.68 -40.35
CA THR A 265 -13.45 8.41 -39.74
C THR A 265 -14.75 7.60 -39.89
N SER A 266 -15.64 7.67 -38.89
CA SER A 266 -17.06 7.90 -39.13
C SER A 266 -17.79 8.38 -37.86
N PRO A 267 -18.84 9.21 -37.99
CA PRO A 267 -19.49 9.89 -36.85
C PRO A 267 -20.86 9.30 -36.52
N TRP A 268 -21.22 9.25 -35.22
CA TRP A 268 -22.62 9.15 -34.81
C TRP A 268 -22.94 10.18 -33.73
N LYS A 269 -23.83 11.10 -34.10
CA LYS A 269 -24.56 12.01 -33.21
C LYS A 269 -25.78 11.29 -32.66
N ILE A 270 -26.00 11.33 -31.35
CA ILE A 270 -27.35 11.34 -30.77
C ILE A 270 -27.33 12.32 -29.60
N GLY A 271 -28.09 13.41 -29.74
CA GLY A 271 -28.43 14.28 -28.64
C GLY A 271 -29.68 13.78 -27.92
N ARG A 272 -29.79 14.06 -26.62
CA ARG A 272 -31.09 14.23 -25.94
C ARG A 272 -30.96 15.23 -24.80
N ARG A 273 -31.99 16.07 -24.74
CA ARG A 273 -32.23 17.18 -23.82
C ARG A 273 -32.34 16.71 -22.37
N PHE A 274 -31.81 17.53 -21.47
CA PHE A 274 -32.11 17.54 -20.04
C PHE A 274 -33.46 18.23 -19.81
N GLU A 275 -34.38 17.57 -19.12
CA GLU A 275 -35.51 18.21 -18.44
C GLU A 275 -35.30 18.07 -16.93
N SER A 276 -35.34 19.20 -16.22
CA SER A 276 -35.22 19.29 -14.77
C SER A 276 -36.61 19.33 -14.14
N SER A 277 -36.96 18.32 -13.33
CA SER A 277 -38.09 18.38 -12.42
C SER A 277 -37.64 18.83 -11.03
N HIS A 278 -38.28 19.89 -10.53
CA HIS A 278 -38.18 20.36 -9.15
C HIS A 278 -38.98 19.44 -8.22
N SER A 279 -38.37 18.99 -7.13
CA SER A 279 -39.09 18.47 -5.96
C SER A 279 -38.72 19.29 -4.72
N GLN A 280 -39.75 19.77 -4.03
CA GLN A 280 -39.68 20.60 -2.83
C GLN A 280 -39.13 19.79 -1.66
N GLN A 281 -38.12 20.32 -0.96
CA GLN A 281 -37.61 19.76 0.28
C GLN A 281 -38.06 20.65 1.45
N GLN A 282 -38.90 20.07 2.30
CA GLN A 282 -39.49 20.68 3.49
C GLN A 282 -38.43 20.78 4.60
N GLN A 283 -38.13 22.00 5.07
CA GLN A 283 -37.22 22.24 6.20
C GLN A 283 -37.95 22.03 7.53
N GLN A 284 -37.49 21.07 8.34
CA GLN A 284 -37.86 20.96 9.76
C GLN A 284 -36.88 21.77 10.62
N THR A 285 -37.40 22.79 11.31
CA THR A 285 -36.66 23.61 12.26
C THR A 285 -36.67 23.01 13.67
N TRP A 286 -35.50 22.90 14.30
CA TRP A 286 -35.36 22.49 15.70
C TRP A 286 -35.53 23.71 16.63
N THR A 287 -36.52 23.68 17.51
CA THR A 287 -36.73 24.72 18.53
C THR A 287 -36.07 24.36 19.87
N THR A 288 -35.58 25.37 20.57
CA THR A 288 -34.78 25.32 21.81
C THR A 288 -35.43 24.53 22.95
N THR A 289 -36.75 24.36 22.93
CA THR A 289 -37.51 23.63 23.95
C THR A 289 -37.29 22.11 23.87
N ARG A 290 -36.96 21.54 22.70
CA ARG A 290 -36.72 20.09 22.55
C ARG A 290 -35.32 19.64 23.02
N VAL A 291 -34.37 20.56 23.12
CA VAL A 291 -33.00 20.27 23.59
C VAL A 291 -32.92 20.24 25.13
N LEU A 292 -33.74 21.02 25.82
CA LEU A 292 -33.77 21.07 27.29
C LEU A 292 -34.38 19.81 27.93
N ALA A 293 -35.36 19.17 27.27
CA ALA A 293 -35.96 17.93 27.76
C ALA A 293 -35.01 16.71 27.70
N LEU A 294 -34.01 16.74 26.80
CA LEU A 294 -33.02 15.65 26.69
C LEU A 294 -31.88 15.75 27.71
N MET A 295 -31.65 16.93 28.30
CA MET A 295 -30.58 17.17 29.27
C MET A 295 -30.97 16.80 30.71
N GLY A 296 -32.27 16.79 31.03
CA GLY A 296 -32.78 16.46 32.36
C GLY A 296 -32.72 14.97 32.71
N THR A 297 -32.77 14.06 31.73
CA THR A 297 -32.84 12.61 31.97
C THR A 297 -31.46 11.95 32.08
N VAL A 298 -30.42 12.53 31.50
CA VAL A 298 -29.05 11.98 31.55
C VAL A 298 -28.34 12.29 32.88
N ALA A 299 -28.68 13.41 33.52
CA ALA A 299 -28.05 13.84 34.77
C ALA A 299 -28.47 13.02 36.00
N SER A 300 -29.70 12.46 36.01
CA SER A 300 -30.17 11.63 37.13
C SER A 300 -29.60 10.21 37.12
N PHE A 301 -29.27 9.66 35.95
CA PHE A 301 -28.68 8.32 35.84
C PHE A 301 -27.20 8.26 36.23
N THR A 302 -26.45 9.34 36.03
CA THR A 302 -25.01 9.40 36.39
C THR A 302 -24.76 9.56 37.89
N TYR A 303 -25.70 10.17 38.62
CA TYR A 303 -25.58 10.34 40.08
C TYR A 303 -25.86 9.06 40.88
N ILE A 304 -26.69 8.16 40.36
CA ILE A 304 -26.98 6.87 41.00
C ILE A 304 -25.86 5.85 40.72
N ALA A 305 -25.30 5.83 39.50
CA ALA A 305 -24.20 4.92 39.16
C ALA A 305 -22.89 5.21 39.91
N THR A 306 -22.66 6.46 40.33
CA THR A 306 -21.41 6.85 41.02
C THR A 306 -21.42 6.57 42.52
N ARG A 307 -22.59 6.31 43.14
CA ARG A 307 -22.69 5.99 44.57
C ARG A 307 -22.60 4.49 44.88
N SER A 308 -22.78 3.62 43.88
CA SER A 308 -22.69 2.16 44.03
C SER A 308 -21.31 1.57 43.74
N SER A 309 -20.32 2.38 43.33
CA SER A 309 -18.97 1.89 42.95
C SER A 309 -17.83 2.40 43.84
N SER A 310 -18.14 2.92 45.03
CA SER A 310 -17.12 3.35 46.02
C SER A 310 -17.05 2.38 47.19
N ALA A 311 -16.68 1.12 46.92
CA ALA A 311 -16.35 0.16 47.99
C ALA A 311 -15.46 -1.00 47.52
N THR A 312 -14.51 -0.84 46.59
CA THR A 312 -13.40 -1.82 46.43
C THR A 312 -12.25 -1.29 45.56
N ILE A 313 -11.40 -0.41 46.11
CA ILE A 313 -10.08 -0.13 45.50
C ILE A 313 -9.04 -0.01 46.61
N ASN A 314 -8.40 -1.13 46.94
CA ASN A 314 -6.97 -1.22 47.31
C ASN A 314 -6.62 -2.64 47.77
N LYS A 315 -6.13 -3.48 46.85
CA LYS A 315 -5.12 -4.52 47.15
C LYS A 315 -4.22 -4.70 45.91
N PRO A 316 -2.89 -4.85 46.07
CA PRO A 316 -1.98 -5.12 44.96
C PRO A 316 -2.15 -6.59 44.56
N VAL A 317 -2.39 -6.85 43.27
CA VAL A 317 -2.43 -8.21 42.74
C VAL A 317 -1.02 -8.61 42.30
N THR A 318 -0.38 -9.43 43.12
CA THR A 318 0.72 -10.30 42.70
C THR A 318 0.18 -11.26 41.64
N ALA A 319 0.74 -11.22 40.43
CA ALA A 319 0.41 -12.13 39.35
C ALA A 319 0.91 -13.54 39.67
N SER A 320 0.03 -14.38 40.23
CA SER A 320 0.14 -15.83 40.12
C SER A 320 -0.73 -16.28 38.96
N ALA A 321 -0.11 -16.83 37.92
CA ALA A 321 -0.80 -17.49 36.82
C ALA A 321 -1.59 -18.69 37.38
N SER A 322 -2.90 -18.51 37.56
CA SER A 322 -3.83 -19.62 37.74
C SER A 322 -4.61 -19.79 36.44
N THR A 323 -4.30 -20.86 35.72
CA THR A 323 -5.11 -21.42 34.64
C THR A 323 -6.51 -21.71 35.20
N GLN A 324 -7.45 -20.80 34.98
CA GLN A 324 -8.87 -21.12 35.11
C GLN A 324 -9.29 -21.87 33.85
N THR A 325 -9.31 -23.21 33.96
CA THR A 325 -10.01 -24.08 33.03
C THR A 325 -11.51 -23.87 33.24
N THR A 326 -12.13 -23.07 32.37
CA THR A 326 -13.59 -23.00 32.30
C THR A 326 -14.11 -24.35 31.82
N ASN A 327 -14.90 -25.00 32.67
CA ASN A 327 -15.53 -26.29 32.47
C ASN A 327 -16.72 -26.17 31.48
N GLU A 328 -16.49 -25.63 30.28
CA GLU A 328 -17.50 -25.59 29.21
C GLU A 328 -17.58 -26.96 28.54
N LYS A 329 -18.80 -27.50 28.40
CA LYS A 329 -19.02 -28.76 27.66
C LYS A 329 -18.53 -28.58 26.21
N PRO A 330 -17.81 -29.55 25.62
CA PRO A 330 -17.34 -29.45 24.25
C PRO A 330 -18.52 -29.21 23.29
N TYR A 331 -18.35 -28.25 22.38
CA TYR A 331 -19.37 -27.91 21.39
C TYR A 331 -19.68 -29.16 20.53
N THR A 332 -20.97 -29.53 20.45
CA THR A 332 -21.40 -30.77 19.78
C THR A 332 -21.99 -30.44 18.41
N TYR A 333 -21.35 -30.96 17.35
CA TYR A 333 -21.84 -30.92 15.97
C TYR A 333 -22.84 -32.05 15.70
N ALA A 334 -23.50 -32.01 14.53
CA ALA A 334 -24.38 -33.09 14.08
C ALA A 334 -23.71 -34.46 14.15
N SER A 335 -24.49 -35.48 14.48
CA SER A 335 -24.12 -36.88 14.31
C SER A 335 -24.05 -37.24 12.82
N ARG A 336 -23.33 -38.31 12.48
CA ARG A 336 -23.24 -38.82 11.10
C ARG A 336 -24.62 -39.02 10.45
N ALA A 337 -25.58 -39.58 11.19
CA ALA A 337 -26.94 -39.82 10.69
C ALA A 337 -27.70 -38.51 10.38
N GLU A 338 -27.50 -37.46 11.18
CA GLU A 338 -28.07 -36.13 10.90
C GLU A 338 -27.41 -35.49 9.67
N MET A 339 -26.10 -35.66 9.51
CA MET A 339 -25.40 -35.19 8.30
C MET A 339 -25.89 -35.91 7.04
N GLU A 340 -26.08 -37.23 7.11
CA GLU A 340 -26.64 -38.04 6.01
C GLU A 340 -28.06 -37.63 5.63
N SER A 341 -28.90 -37.25 6.61
CA SER A 341 -30.23 -36.70 6.35
C SER A 341 -30.17 -35.38 5.57
N ALA A 342 -29.22 -34.51 5.89
CA ALA A 342 -29.02 -33.26 5.16
C ALA A 342 -28.56 -33.48 3.72
N ILE A 343 -27.77 -34.53 3.44
CA ILE A 343 -27.36 -34.92 2.07
C ILE A 343 -28.59 -35.20 1.20
N ALA A 344 -29.53 -36.01 1.68
CA ALA A 344 -30.74 -36.36 0.93
C ALA A 344 -31.59 -35.12 0.61
N SER A 345 -31.76 -34.23 1.59
CA SER A 345 -32.46 -32.96 1.42
C SER A 345 -31.80 -32.07 0.35
N LEU A 346 -30.47 -31.94 0.41
CA LEU A 346 -29.72 -31.12 -0.53
C LEU A 346 -29.75 -31.68 -1.94
N ARG A 347 -29.59 -33.00 -2.13
CA ARG A 347 -29.74 -33.65 -3.44
C ARG A 347 -31.12 -33.46 -4.05
N SER A 348 -32.18 -33.54 -3.23
CA SER A 348 -33.53 -33.25 -3.69
C SER A 348 -33.72 -31.80 -4.16
N SER A 349 -32.98 -30.85 -3.59
CA SER A 349 -33.14 -29.42 -3.88
C SER A 349 -32.19 -28.87 -4.95
N LEU A 350 -30.96 -29.41 -5.04
CA LEU A 350 -29.89 -28.92 -5.91
C LEU A 350 -29.57 -29.90 -7.06
N GLY A 351 -30.14 -31.11 -7.03
CA GLY A 351 -29.83 -32.20 -7.96
C GLY A 351 -28.89 -33.23 -7.35
N GLU A 352 -28.93 -34.45 -7.88
CA GLU A 352 -28.16 -35.59 -7.34
C GLU A 352 -26.64 -35.32 -7.38
N ASP A 353 -26.16 -34.74 -8.48
CA ASP A 353 -24.73 -34.44 -8.71
C ASP A 353 -24.20 -33.28 -7.84
N ALA A 354 -25.05 -32.60 -7.08
CA ALA A 354 -24.64 -31.47 -6.24
C ALA A 354 -23.91 -31.92 -4.97
N ILE A 355 -24.07 -33.18 -4.55
CA ILE A 355 -23.43 -33.73 -3.35
C ILE A 355 -22.79 -35.09 -3.66
N SER A 356 -21.45 -35.16 -3.62
CA SER A 356 -20.70 -36.42 -3.70
C SER A 356 -20.48 -37.02 -2.31
N THR A 357 -20.58 -38.34 -2.25
CA THR A 357 -20.23 -39.17 -1.08
C THR A 357 -19.25 -40.28 -1.49
N ASP A 358 -18.58 -40.10 -2.63
CA ASP A 358 -17.61 -41.05 -3.16
C ASP A 358 -16.30 -40.98 -2.36
N ASP A 359 -15.75 -42.14 -2.00
CA ASP A 359 -14.58 -42.21 -1.11
C ASP A 359 -13.35 -41.48 -1.68
N ASP A 360 -13.16 -41.49 -3.01
CA ASP A 360 -12.03 -40.79 -3.65
C ASP A 360 -12.20 -39.27 -3.56
N ASP A 361 -13.43 -38.78 -3.72
CA ASP A 361 -13.75 -37.37 -3.52
C ASP A 361 -13.57 -36.97 -2.06
N LEU A 362 -14.07 -37.75 -1.09
CA LEU A 362 -13.89 -37.46 0.33
C LEU A 362 -12.40 -37.40 0.70
N HIS A 363 -11.60 -38.33 0.19
CA HIS A 363 -10.16 -38.36 0.42
C HIS A 363 -9.45 -37.14 -0.19
N ARG A 364 -9.72 -36.82 -1.47
CA ARG A 364 -9.13 -35.65 -2.16
C ARG A 364 -9.43 -34.32 -1.45
N HIS A 365 -10.55 -34.24 -0.74
CA HIS A 365 -10.99 -33.03 -0.04
C HIS A 365 -10.69 -33.04 1.48
N GLY A 366 -10.09 -34.10 2.01
CA GLY A 366 -9.68 -34.18 3.42
C GLY A 366 -8.17 -34.33 3.63
N PHE A 367 -7.46 -34.83 2.62
CA PHE A 367 -6.04 -35.17 2.67
C PHE A 367 -5.22 -34.41 1.62
N SER A 368 -4.00 -34.02 1.97
CA SER A 368 -3.04 -33.37 1.07
C SER A 368 -1.67 -34.02 1.17
N ALA A 369 -1.17 -34.55 0.04
CA ALA A 369 0.23 -34.98 -0.06
C ALA A 369 1.22 -33.80 0.04
N TRP A 370 0.73 -32.55 -0.05
CA TRP A 370 1.53 -31.34 0.02
C TRP A 370 1.68 -30.80 1.45
N SER A 371 0.84 -31.27 2.39
CA SER A 371 0.83 -30.81 3.77
C SER A 371 1.63 -31.75 4.66
N SER A 372 2.49 -31.19 5.52
CA SER A 372 3.16 -31.97 6.59
C SER A 372 2.23 -32.30 7.77
N LEU A 373 0.98 -31.83 7.67
CA LEU A 373 -0.09 -32.03 8.63
C LEU A 373 -1.30 -32.59 7.90
N ASN A 374 -1.61 -33.85 8.16
CA ASN A 374 -2.85 -34.48 7.75
C ASN A 374 -3.52 -35.09 8.97
N ILE A 375 -4.84 -35.20 8.90
CA ILE A 375 -5.66 -35.84 9.93
C ILE A 375 -6.41 -37.00 9.29
N ASP A 376 -6.75 -38.00 10.09
CA ASP A 376 -7.41 -39.22 9.59
C ASP A 376 -8.90 -39.01 9.28
N VAL A 377 -9.50 -37.92 9.81
CA VAL A 377 -10.93 -37.63 9.62
C VAL A 377 -11.15 -36.92 8.29
N LEU A 378 -11.99 -37.53 7.45
CA LEU A 378 -12.44 -37.00 6.16
C LEU A 378 -13.80 -36.29 6.27
N PRO A 379 -14.16 -35.41 5.32
CA PRO A 379 -15.54 -34.95 5.19
C PRO A 379 -16.49 -36.14 4.96
N ILE A 380 -17.77 -35.96 5.30
CA ILE A 380 -18.84 -36.96 5.06
C ILE A 380 -19.45 -36.77 3.66
N ALA A 381 -19.37 -35.56 3.12
CA ALA A 381 -19.82 -35.24 1.76
C ALA A 381 -19.01 -34.09 1.16
N VAL A 382 -18.96 -34.04 -0.17
CA VAL A 382 -18.49 -32.88 -0.93
C VAL A 382 -19.67 -32.23 -1.63
N ALA A 383 -19.91 -30.95 -1.35
CA ALA A 383 -20.93 -30.17 -2.02
C ALA A 383 -20.33 -29.33 -3.14
N TYR A 384 -21.00 -29.33 -4.30
CA TYR A 384 -20.55 -28.74 -5.55
C TYR A 384 -21.49 -27.62 -6.02
N PRO A 385 -21.52 -26.46 -5.34
CA PRO A 385 -22.36 -25.34 -5.75
C PRO A 385 -21.99 -24.82 -7.16
N ARG A 386 -23.00 -24.39 -7.91
CA ARG A 386 -22.85 -23.74 -9.23
C ARG A 386 -23.21 -22.26 -9.18
N SER A 387 -23.82 -21.80 -8.08
CA SER A 387 -24.27 -20.42 -7.91
C SER A 387 -24.21 -19.98 -6.45
N THR A 388 -24.24 -18.66 -6.21
CA THR A 388 -24.39 -18.12 -4.85
C THR A 388 -25.68 -18.61 -4.18
N ALA A 389 -26.75 -18.89 -4.94
CA ALA A 389 -27.99 -19.42 -4.38
C ALA A 389 -27.82 -20.84 -3.84
N ASP A 390 -27.04 -21.69 -4.52
CA ASP A 390 -26.72 -23.04 -4.07
C ASP A 390 -25.92 -22.99 -2.77
N VAL A 391 -24.92 -22.10 -2.70
CA VAL A 391 -24.12 -21.87 -1.49
C VAL A 391 -25.02 -21.43 -0.32
N VAL A 392 -26.02 -20.57 -0.57
CA VAL A 392 -27.01 -20.18 0.44
C VAL A 392 -27.86 -21.37 0.89
N ALA A 393 -28.31 -22.23 -0.03
CA ALA A 393 -29.09 -23.42 0.30
C ALA A 393 -28.28 -24.39 1.17
N ILE A 394 -27.02 -24.65 0.79
CA ILE A 394 -26.09 -25.48 1.56
C ILE A 394 -25.84 -24.87 2.94
N ALA A 395 -25.51 -23.59 3.04
CA ALA A 395 -25.25 -22.92 4.32
C ALA A 395 -26.45 -22.99 5.27
N LYS A 396 -27.66 -22.81 4.75
CA LYS A 396 -28.90 -22.94 5.53
C LYS A 396 -29.13 -24.37 6.02
N ALA A 397 -28.93 -25.37 5.16
CA ALA A 397 -29.06 -26.77 5.54
C ALA A 397 -28.03 -27.14 6.63
N CYS A 398 -26.76 -26.76 6.43
CA CYS A 398 -25.71 -26.99 7.41
C CYS A 398 -25.98 -26.28 8.74
N SER A 399 -26.45 -25.03 8.72
CA SER A 399 -26.78 -24.29 9.95
C SER A 399 -28.00 -24.83 10.68
N ALA A 400 -28.99 -25.39 9.98
CA ALA A 400 -30.14 -26.02 10.62
C ALA A 400 -29.74 -27.23 11.48
N HIS A 401 -28.69 -27.95 11.06
CA HIS A 401 -28.24 -29.19 11.69
C HIS A 401 -26.88 -29.08 12.41
N ARG A 402 -26.27 -27.88 12.45
CA ARG A 402 -24.91 -27.66 12.99
C ARG A 402 -23.85 -28.55 12.31
N ILE A 403 -23.92 -28.64 10.99
CA ILE A 403 -22.96 -29.40 10.17
C ILE A 403 -21.77 -28.49 9.85
N PRO A 404 -20.53 -28.90 10.16
CA PRO A 404 -19.33 -28.19 9.74
C PRO A 404 -19.28 -27.99 8.22
N MET A 405 -18.90 -26.79 7.79
CA MET A 405 -18.65 -26.43 6.39
C MET A 405 -17.18 -26.08 6.22
N VAL A 406 -16.47 -26.81 5.37
CA VAL A 406 -15.06 -26.60 5.08
C VAL A 406 -14.94 -26.11 3.63
N PRO A 407 -14.63 -24.83 3.37
CA PRO A 407 -14.49 -24.35 2.00
C PRO A 407 -13.28 -24.97 1.31
N TYR A 408 -13.48 -25.33 0.05
CA TYR A 408 -12.48 -25.95 -0.80
C TYR A 408 -12.45 -25.28 -2.18
N SER A 409 -11.25 -25.15 -2.74
CA SER A 409 -11.03 -24.52 -4.04
C SER A 409 -9.84 -25.23 -4.71
N GLY A 410 -8.66 -24.61 -4.80
CA GLY A 410 -7.51 -25.24 -5.47
C GLY A 410 -6.92 -26.48 -4.76
N GLY A 411 -7.24 -26.75 -3.48
CA GLY A 411 -6.72 -27.91 -2.75
C GLY A 411 -5.21 -27.90 -2.47
N THR A 412 -4.56 -26.74 -2.54
CA THR A 412 -3.09 -26.63 -2.56
C THR A 412 -2.48 -26.02 -1.29
N SER A 413 -3.25 -25.96 -0.20
CA SER A 413 -2.77 -25.38 1.05
C SER A 413 -1.80 -26.29 1.80
N LEU A 414 -0.84 -25.70 2.51
CA LEU A 414 0.22 -26.43 3.23
C LEU A 414 -0.05 -26.58 4.74
N GLU A 415 -1.01 -25.83 5.30
CA GLU A 415 -1.29 -25.81 6.75
C GLU A 415 -2.57 -26.57 7.12
N ALA A 416 -3.00 -27.50 6.26
CA ALA A 416 -4.22 -28.31 6.43
C ALA A 416 -5.52 -27.46 6.53
N ASN A 417 -5.58 -26.33 5.82
CA ASN A 417 -6.70 -25.39 5.92
C ASN A 417 -8.05 -26.02 5.51
N PHE A 418 -8.03 -26.96 4.56
CA PHE A 418 -9.21 -27.65 4.05
C PHE A 418 -9.48 -29.02 4.68
N SER A 419 -8.67 -29.48 5.63
CA SER A 419 -8.94 -30.76 6.32
C SER A 419 -10.22 -30.69 7.15
N ALA A 420 -10.86 -31.82 7.45
CA ALA A 420 -12.18 -31.84 8.11
C ALA A 420 -12.13 -32.53 9.50
N PRO A 421 -11.54 -31.91 10.55
CA PRO A 421 -11.34 -32.56 11.86
C PRO A 421 -12.62 -33.00 12.57
N PHE A 422 -13.76 -32.47 12.16
CA PHE A 422 -15.07 -32.80 12.71
C PHE A 422 -16.00 -33.43 11.66
N GLY A 423 -15.44 -33.95 10.55
CA GLY A 423 -16.21 -34.35 9.38
C GLY A 423 -16.95 -33.15 8.78
N GLY A 424 -18.25 -33.31 8.54
CA GLY A 424 -19.06 -32.28 7.89
C GLY A 424 -18.87 -32.28 6.39
N PHE A 425 -19.17 -31.14 5.77
CA PHE A 425 -19.20 -31.01 4.31
C PHE A 425 -18.02 -30.19 3.81
N SER A 426 -17.28 -30.73 2.84
CA SER A 426 -16.37 -29.93 2.03
C SER A 426 -17.17 -29.19 0.97
N ILE A 427 -16.97 -27.89 0.81
CA ILE A 427 -17.71 -27.05 -0.15
C ILE A 427 -16.76 -26.70 -1.28
N ASP A 428 -16.81 -27.45 -2.37
CA ASP A 428 -15.90 -27.27 -3.52
C ASP A 428 -16.48 -26.31 -4.56
N PHE A 429 -15.79 -25.18 -4.72
CA PHE A 429 -16.13 -24.13 -5.68
C PHE A 429 -15.72 -24.40 -7.13
N THR A 430 -15.28 -25.62 -7.48
CA THR A 430 -14.80 -25.98 -8.83
C THR A 430 -15.76 -25.62 -9.96
N TYR A 431 -17.08 -25.66 -9.75
CA TYR A 431 -18.07 -25.25 -10.76
C TYR A 431 -18.49 -23.77 -10.72
N MET A 432 -17.86 -22.98 -9.85
CA MET A 432 -17.98 -21.53 -9.81
C MET A 432 -16.66 -20.92 -10.31
N ASP A 433 -16.35 -21.14 -11.59
CA ASP A 433 -15.07 -20.83 -12.24
C ASP A 433 -15.17 -19.74 -13.32
N GLN A 434 -16.21 -18.90 -13.28
CA GLN A 434 -16.46 -17.91 -14.32
C GLN A 434 -15.85 -16.53 -14.03
N VAL A 435 -15.35 -15.89 -15.10
CA VAL A 435 -15.05 -14.45 -15.13
C VAL A 435 -16.35 -13.71 -15.45
N LEU A 436 -16.95 -13.09 -14.43
CA LEU A 436 -18.29 -12.48 -14.52
C LEU A 436 -18.27 -11.13 -15.24
N ALA A 437 -17.22 -10.32 -15.05
CA ALA A 437 -17.08 -9.03 -15.72
C ALA A 437 -15.62 -8.55 -15.77
N VAL A 438 -15.20 -8.00 -16.92
CA VAL A 438 -13.90 -7.32 -17.08
C VAL A 438 -14.14 -5.83 -17.32
N HIS A 439 -13.63 -4.99 -16.43
CA HIS A 439 -13.74 -3.54 -16.52
C HIS A 439 -12.38 -2.92 -16.87
N ALA A 440 -11.92 -3.15 -18.11
CA ALA A 440 -10.57 -2.77 -18.56
C ALA A 440 -10.25 -1.28 -18.33
N ALA A 441 -11.20 -0.38 -18.60
CA ALA A 441 -11.02 1.06 -18.39
C ALA A 441 -10.83 1.46 -16.90
N ASP A 442 -11.40 0.68 -15.98
CA ASP A 442 -11.32 0.91 -14.54
C ASP A 442 -10.21 0.08 -13.87
N MET A 443 -9.64 -0.88 -14.62
CA MET A 443 -8.62 -1.82 -14.19
C MET A 443 -9.09 -2.71 -13.02
N ASP A 444 -10.26 -3.30 -13.17
CA ASP A 444 -10.78 -4.31 -12.24
C ASP A 444 -11.54 -5.43 -12.97
N VAL A 445 -11.71 -6.55 -12.27
CA VAL A 445 -12.38 -7.75 -12.76
C VAL A 445 -13.26 -8.33 -11.66
N VAL A 446 -14.41 -8.92 -12.02
CA VAL A 446 -15.27 -9.68 -11.12
C VAL A 446 -15.19 -11.15 -11.53
N VAL A 447 -14.83 -12.01 -10.58
CA VAL A 447 -14.57 -13.44 -10.81
C VAL A 447 -15.23 -14.29 -9.73
N GLN A 448 -15.53 -15.53 -10.06
CA GLN A 448 -15.96 -16.55 -9.10
C GLN A 448 -14.74 -17.25 -8.45
N PRO A 449 -14.91 -17.87 -7.27
CA PRO A 449 -13.82 -18.46 -6.48
C PRO A 449 -13.01 -19.56 -7.17
N GLY A 450 -13.63 -20.38 -8.02
CA GLY A 450 -12.99 -21.50 -8.72
C GLY A 450 -12.07 -21.09 -9.87
N VAL A 451 -12.02 -19.79 -10.23
CA VAL A 451 -11.16 -19.30 -11.32
C VAL A 451 -9.68 -19.53 -10.95
N PRO A 452 -8.90 -20.27 -11.77
CA PRO A 452 -7.45 -20.34 -11.61
C PRO A 452 -6.81 -19.00 -12.00
N TRP A 453 -5.85 -18.50 -11.21
CA TRP A 453 -5.26 -17.18 -11.45
C TRP A 453 -4.49 -17.10 -12.78
N MET A 454 -3.88 -18.21 -13.21
CA MET A 454 -3.21 -18.30 -14.51
C MET A 454 -4.20 -18.19 -15.66
N THR A 455 -5.35 -18.86 -15.55
CA THR A 455 -6.44 -18.78 -16.54
C THR A 455 -7.00 -17.36 -16.59
N LEU A 456 -7.17 -16.70 -15.44
CA LEU A 456 -7.55 -15.30 -15.38
C LEU A 456 -6.56 -14.42 -16.15
N ASN A 457 -5.25 -14.59 -15.93
CA ASN A 457 -4.24 -13.83 -16.66
C ASN A 457 -4.20 -14.14 -18.16
N ALA A 458 -4.54 -15.37 -18.57
CA ALA A 458 -4.65 -15.76 -19.98
C ALA A 458 -5.96 -15.27 -20.65
N HIS A 459 -6.89 -14.69 -19.90
CA HIS A 459 -8.20 -14.30 -20.43
C HIS A 459 -8.06 -13.23 -21.54
N PRO A 460 -8.68 -13.41 -22.73
CA PRO A 460 -8.46 -12.55 -23.90
C PRO A 460 -8.68 -11.05 -23.63
N ALA A 461 -9.73 -10.70 -22.89
CA ALA A 461 -10.03 -9.30 -22.58
C ALA A 461 -8.96 -8.61 -21.71
N LEU A 462 -8.23 -9.37 -20.88
CA LEU A 462 -7.11 -8.84 -20.11
C LEU A 462 -5.86 -8.67 -20.99
N GLN A 463 -5.57 -9.66 -21.83
CA GLN A 463 -4.47 -9.63 -22.79
C GLN A 463 -4.61 -8.45 -23.76
N GLU A 464 -5.78 -8.27 -24.39
CA GLU A 464 -6.06 -7.16 -25.30
C GLU A 464 -5.92 -5.79 -24.62
N ALA A 465 -6.35 -5.70 -23.36
CA ALA A 465 -6.26 -4.47 -22.57
C ALA A 465 -4.84 -4.18 -22.03
N GLY A 466 -3.89 -5.12 -22.16
CA GLY A 466 -2.56 -5.02 -21.54
C GLY A 466 -2.62 -5.00 -20.01
N LEU A 467 -3.55 -5.76 -19.43
CA LEU A 467 -3.79 -5.85 -18.00
C LEU A 467 -3.53 -7.26 -17.48
N PHE A 468 -3.16 -7.39 -16.21
CA PHE A 468 -2.99 -8.67 -15.53
C PHE A 468 -3.28 -8.56 -14.03
N PHE A 469 -3.61 -9.67 -13.41
CA PHE A 469 -3.70 -9.85 -11.97
C PHE A 469 -2.32 -10.28 -11.43
N PRO A 470 -1.67 -9.48 -10.56
CA PRO A 470 -0.24 -9.65 -10.29
C PRO A 470 0.12 -10.57 -9.12
N VAL A 471 -0.86 -11.01 -8.33
CA VAL A 471 -0.61 -11.98 -7.25
C VAL A 471 -0.37 -13.35 -7.88
N ASP A 472 0.80 -13.91 -7.66
CA ASP A 472 1.34 -15.07 -8.40
C ASP A 472 1.81 -16.20 -7.45
N PRO A 473 0.91 -16.81 -6.67
CA PRO A 473 1.24 -17.98 -5.87
C PRO A 473 1.47 -19.21 -6.79
N GLY A 474 1.53 -20.40 -6.20
CA GLY A 474 1.61 -21.67 -6.94
C GLY A 474 0.64 -21.75 -8.14
N PRO A 475 1.07 -22.32 -9.30
CA PRO A 475 0.27 -22.37 -10.54
C PRO A 475 -1.16 -22.92 -10.40
N THR A 476 -1.37 -23.83 -9.45
CA THR A 476 -2.63 -24.53 -9.20
C THR A 476 -3.60 -23.77 -8.29
N ALA A 477 -3.20 -22.60 -7.77
CA ALA A 477 -4.04 -21.81 -6.89
C ALA A 477 -5.25 -21.20 -7.65
N GLN A 478 -6.36 -21.12 -6.93
CA GLN A 478 -7.61 -20.53 -7.41
C GLN A 478 -8.01 -19.36 -6.50
N ILE A 479 -8.75 -18.40 -7.05
CA ILE A 479 -9.06 -17.11 -6.39
C ILE A 479 -9.68 -17.29 -5.00
N GLY A 480 -10.58 -18.26 -4.81
CA GLY A 480 -11.21 -18.53 -3.52
C GLY A 480 -10.20 -18.89 -2.43
N GLY A 481 -9.30 -19.84 -2.73
CA GLY A 481 -8.19 -20.22 -1.85
C GLY A 481 -7.24 -19.05 -1.59
N MET A 482 -6.90 -18.27 -2.63
CA MET A 482 -6.04 -17.09 -2.50
C MET A 482 -6.65 -16.05 -1.54
N VAL A 483 -7.95 -15.77 -1.64
CA VAL A 483 -8.67 -14.91 -0.69
C VAL A 483 -8.63 -15.52 0.71
N GLY A 484 -8.91 -16.82 0.83
CA GLY A 484 -8.95 -17.53 2.10
C GLY A 484 -7.65 -17.43 2.88
N THR A 485 -6.50 -17.67 2.24
CA THR A 485 -5.18 -17.66 2.89
C THR A 485 -4.53 -16.28 2.91
N GLY A 486 -5.00 -15.33 2.09
CA GLY A 486 -4.34 -14.04 1.96
C GLY A 486 -2.96 -14.14 1.30
N CYS A 487 -2.77 -15.13 0.43
CA CYS A 487 -1.47 -15.53 -0.12
C CYS A 487 -0.67 -14.42 -0.81
N SER A 488 0.63 -14.66 -0.97
CA SER A 488 1.56 -13.85 -1.77
C SER A 488 2.01 -14.58 -3.06
N GLY A 489 3.32 -14.70 -3.28
CA GLY A 489 3.94 -15.07 -4.55
C GLY A 489 5.18 -14.22 -4.84
N THR A 490 5.92 -14.58 -5.89
CA THR A 490 7.23 -13.95 -6.20
C THR A 490 7.13 -12.45 -6.49
N ASN A 491 5.97 -11.98 -6.95
CA ASN A 491 5.78 -10.57 -7.28
C ASN A 491 5.28 -9.72 -6.09
N ALA A 492 5.10 -10.32 -4.90
CA ALA A 492 4.55 -9.63 -3.74
C ALA A 492 5.40 -8.43 -3.28
N VAL A 493 6.73 -8.52 -3.39
CA VAL A 493 7.64 -7.38 -3.13
C VAL A 493 7.26 -6.12 -3.91
N ARG A 494 6.71 -6.28 -5.14
CA ARG A 494 6.35 -5.16 -6.01
C ARG A 494 4.90 -4.73 -5.88
N TYR A 495 4.01 -5.70 -5.72
CA TYR A 495 2.57 -5.50 -5.89
C TYR A 495 1.77 -5.67 -4.59
N GLY A 496 2.35 -6.25 -3.55
CA GLY A 496 1.65 -6.66 -2.32
C GLY A 496 0.95 -8.01 -2.47
N THR A 497 0.26 -8.42 -1.41
CA THR A 497 -0.37 -9.75 -1.29
C THR A 497 -1.84 -9.72 -1.70
N MET A 498 -2.55 -10.85 -1.61
CA MET A 498 -3.98 -10.91 -1.94
C MET A 498 -4.82 -9.85 -1.19
N ARG A 499 -4.44 -9.52 0.05
CA ARG A 499 -5.08 -8.48 0.87
C ARG A 499 -5.09 -7.12 0.18
N ASP A 500 -4.04 -6.80 -0.57
CA ASP A 500 -3.97 -5.55 -1.31
C ASP A 500 -4.89 -5.59 -2.52
N TRP A 501 -5.06 -6.74 -3.17
CA TRP A 501 -5.68 -6.83 -4.50
C TRP A 501 -7.19 -7.01 -4.53
N VAL A 502 -7.81 -7.34 -3.39
CA VAL A 502 -9.27 -7.44 -3.26
C VAL A 502 -9.91 -6.05 -3.11
N LEU A 503 -10.85 -5.74 -4.01
CA LEU A 503 -11.76 -4.61 -3.86
C LEU A 503 -12.96 -5.00 -3.00
N SER A 504 -13.78 -5.94 -3.45
CA SER A 504 -14.98 -6.36 -2.76
C SER A 504 -15.11 -7.88 -2.85
N LEU A 505 -15.83 -8.45 -1.89
CA LEU A 505 -16.21 -9.86 -1.86
C LEU A 505 -17.73 -9.93 -1.73
N THR A 506 -18.33 -10.87 -2.45
CA THR A 506 -19.67 -11.40 -2.15
C THR A 506 -19.47 -12.67 -1.34
N VAL A 507 -20.02 -12.72 -0.13
CA VAL A 507 -19.78 -13.79 0.85
C VAL A 507 -21.10 -14.30 1.40
N VAL A 508 -21.22 -15.62 1.52
CA VAL A 508 -22.31 -16.29 2.25
C VAL A 508 -21.84 -16.59 3.67
N LEU A 509 -22.54 -16.04 4.66
CA LEU A 509 -22.27 -16.28 6.08
C LEU A 509 -22.83 -17.64 6.54
N ALA A 510 -22.51 -18.04 7.78
CA ALA A 510 -22.93 -19.32 8.35
C ALA A 510 -24.44 -19.56 8.29
N ASP A 511 -25.23 -18.50 8.49
CA ASP A 511 -26.70 -18.53 8.46
C ASP A 511 -27.29 -18.39 7.04
N GLY A 512 -26.46 -18.36 6.00
CA GLY A 512 -26.88 -18.20 4.61
C GLY A 512 -27.16 -16.76 4.18
N ARG A 513 -26.90 -15.73 5.01
CA ARG A 513 -26.97 -14.34 4.54
C ARG A 513 -25.89 -14.05 3.50
N VAL A 514 -26.28 -13.36 2.43
CA VAL A 514 -25.35 -12.87 1.41
C VAL A 514 -24.92 -11.44 1.77
N VAL A 515 -23.61 -11.23 1.93
CA VAL A 515 -23.01 -9.95 2.24
C VAL A 515 -22.06 -9.54 1.13
N ARG A 516 -22.23 -8.32 0.62
CA ARG A 516 -21.24 -7.66 -0.23
C ARG A 516 -20.41 -6.69 0.61
N THR A 517 -19.11 -6.92 0.69
CA THR A 517 -18.25 -6.23 1.66
C THR A 517 -18.06 -4.74 1.39
N ARG A 518 -18.09 -4.29 0.13
CA ARG A 518 -18.20 -2.87 -0.24
C ARG A 518 -18.62 -2.65 -1.70
N ALA A 519 -18.75 -1.40 -2.10
CA ALA A 519 -18.92 -1.03 -3.51
C ALA A 519 -17.58 -1.07 -4.28
N ARG A 520 -17.67 -1.13 -5.61
CA ARG A 520 -16.53 -1.25 -6.56
C ARG A 520 -15.43 -0.17 -6.51
N PRO A 521 -15.67 1.11 -6.12
CA PRO A 521 -14.61 2.11 -6.17
C PRO A 521 -13.34 1.73 -5.42
N ARG A 522 -12.17 1.97 -6.03
CA ARG A 522 -10.85 1.62 -5.45
C ARG A 522 -10.61 2.20 -4.06
N LYS A 523 -11.21 3.36 -3.76
CA LYS A 523 -11.17 3.99 -2.45
C LYS A 523 -12.58 4.09 -1.87
N SER A 524 -12.72 3.67 -0.62
CA SER A 524 -13.93 3.88 0.16
C SER A 524 -13.54 4.16 1.62
N ALA A 525 -14.30 5.02 2.28
CA ALA A 525 -14.26 5.23 3.72
C ALA A 525 -15.65 5.01 4.35
N ALA A 526 -16.56 4.37 3.61
CA ALA A 526 -17.90 4.06 4.07
C ALA A 526 -17.88 2.79 4.91
N GLY A 527 -17.93 2.95 6.24
CA GLY A 527 -17.97 1.84 7.20
C GLY A 527 -16.64 1.10 7.36
N TYR A 528 -16.71 -0.09 7.95
CA TYR A 528 -15.55 -0.95 8.22
C TYR A 528 -15.06 -1.67 6.97
N HIS A 529 -13.75 -1.98 6.93
CA HIS A 529 -13.14 -2.71 5.82
C HIS A 529 -13.37 -4.23 5.94
N LEU A 530 -14.60 -4.67 5.70
CA LEU A 530 -14.99 -6.08 5.84
C LEU A 530 -14.24 -7.02 4.87
N ALA A 531 -13.88 -6.54 3.67
CA ALA A 531 -13.07 -7.32 2.74
C ALA A 531 -11.72 -7.71 3.38
N GLY A 532 -11.06 -6.76 4.05
CA GLY A 532 -9.82 -7.03 4.77
C GLY A 532 -9.98 -7.92 6.01
N LEU A 533 -11.18 -8.06 6.57
CA LEU A 533 -11.44 -9.02 7.65
C LEU A 533 -11.54 -10.46 7.10
N LEU A 534 -12.12 -10.61 5.90
CA LEU A 534 -12.35 -11.91 5.25
C LEU A 534 -11.13 -12.43 4.49
N VAL A 535 -10.30 -11.55 3.92
CA VAL A 535 -9.05 -11.99 3.29
C VAL A 535 -8.07 -12.46 4.37
N GLY A 536 -7.61 -13.71 4.26
CA GLY A 536 -6.79 -14.37 5.28
C GLY A 536 -7.58 -14.97 6.44
N SER A 537 -8.92 -15.04 6.35
CA SER A 537 -9.74 -15.66 7.40
C SER A 537 -9.81 -17.18 7.30
N GLU A 538 -9.19 -17.79 6.28
CA GLU A 538 -9.13 -19.23 6.04
C GLU A 538 -10.51 -19.91 6.01
N GLY A 539 -11.52 -19.21 5.49
CA GLY A 539 -12.89 -19.72 5.43
C GLY A 539 -13.64 -19.77 6.77
N THR A 540 -13.02 -19.32 7.86
CA THR A 540 -13.63 -19.37 9.21
C THR A 540 -14.76 -18.35 9.40
N LEU A 541 -14.87 -17.32 8.54
CA LEU A 541 -15.85 -16.24 8.68
C LEU A 541 -16.93 -16.22 7.57
N GLY A 542 -16.84 -17.10 6.58
CA GLY A 542 -17.81 -17.22 5.50
C GLY A 542 -17.24 -17.79 4.21
N LEU A 543 -18.15 -18.04 3.26
CA LEU A 543 -17.90 -18.65 1.96
C LEU A 543 -17.88 -17.57 0.86
N VAL A 544 -16.74 -17.34 0.23
CA VAL A 544 -16.60 -16.34 -0.84
C VAL A 544 -17.18 -16.89 -2.14
N THR A 545 -18.18 -16.23 -2.71
CA THR A 545 -18.82 -16.66 -3.96
C THR A 545 -18.48 -15.76 -5.16
N GLU A 546 -18.02 -14.53 -4.91
CA GLU A 546 -17.50 -13.63 -5.94
C GLU A 546 -16.40 -12.74 -5.36
N ALA A 547 -15.38 -12.45 -6.14
CA ALA A 547 -14.33 -11.50 -5.82
C ALA A 547 -14.24 -10.41 -6.90
N THR A 548 -14.28 -9.15 -6.48
CA THR A 548 -13.89 -8.02 -7.33
C THR A 548 -12.42 -7.71 -7.05
N LEU A 549 -11.55 -7.90 -8.05
CA LEU A 549 -10.11 -7.77 -7.94
C LEU A 549 -9.61 -6.56 -8.75
N LYS A 550 -8.59 -5.88 -8.24
CA LYS A 550 -7.84 -4.90 -9.03
C LYS A 550 -7.00 -5.59 -10.10
N LEU A 551 -6.66 -4.86 -11.15
CA LEU A 551 -5.71 -5.27 -12.19
C LEU A 551 -4.53 -4.29 -12.26
N ALA A 552 -3.37 -4.83 -12.64
CA ALA A 552 -2.15 -4.09 -12.95
C ALA A 552 -1.97 -3.97 -14.47
N VAL A 553 -1.17 -3.01 -14.90
CA VAL A 553 -0.77 -2.88 -16.31
C VAL A 553 0.44 -3.77 -16.55
N VAL A 554 0.42 -4.55 -17.63
CA VAL A 554 1.57 -5.35 -18.05
C VAL A 554 2.76 -4.41 -18.31
N PRO A 555 3.92 -4.62 -17.65
CA PRO A 555 5.07 -3.75 -17.82
C PRO A 555 5.61 -3.80 -19.25
N ALA A 556 6.13 -2.66 -19.73
CA ALA A 556 6.67 -2.55 -21.09
C ALA A 556 7.94 -3.39 -21.29
N GLU A 557 8.71 -3.60 -20.21
CA GLU A 557 9.88 -4.47 -20.21
C GLU A 557 9.99 -5.22 -18.89
N THR A 558 10.41 -6.48 -18.99
CA THR A 558 10.75 -7.34 -17.86
C THR A 558 12.10 -8.00 -18.14
N ARG A 559 13.04 -7.92 -17.19
CA ARG A 559 14.33 -8.61 -17.26
C ARG A 559 14.57 -9.44 -16.01
N VAL A 560 15.39 -10.47 -16.14
CA VAL A 560 15.81 -11.34 -15.04
C VAL A 560 17.32 -11.28 -14.92
N ALA A 561 17.82 -11.19 -13.69
CA ALA A 561 19.23 -11.35 -13.39
C ALA A 561 19.44 -12.42 -12.32
N VAL A 562 20.56 -13.12 -12.38
CA VAL A 562 20.98 -14.12 -11.39
C VAL A 562 22.35 -13.75 -10.87
N ALA A 563 22.50 -13.71 -9.55
CA ALA A 563 23.76 -13.36 -8.89
C ALA A 563 24.16 -14.44 -7.88
N THR A 564 25.41 -14.92 -7.96
CA THR A 564 25.96 -15.89 -7.00
C THR A 564 26.67 -15.16 -5.85
N PHE A 565 26.65 -15.75 -4.66
CA PHE A 565 27.25 -15.17 -3.45
C PHE A 565 28.10 -16.20 -2.70
N PRO A 566 29.13 -15.75 -1.96
CA PRO A 566 30.01 -16.65 -1.21
C PRO A 566 29.34 -17.24 0.03
N SER A 567 28.26 -16.64 0.53
CA SER A 567 27.50 -17.16 1.67
C SER A 567 26.03 -16.72 1.62
N ILE A 568 25.16 -17.45 2.31
CA ILE A 568 23.73 -17.14 2.41
C ILE A 568 23.49 -15.79 3.13
N ARG A 569 24.35 -15.46 4.10
CA ARG A 569 24.34 -14.16 4.78
C ARG A 569 24.65 -13.01 3.82
N ALA A 570 25.64 -13.18 2.94
CA ALA A 570 25.99 -12.16 1.95
C ALA A 570 24.83 -11.91 0.96
N ALA A 571 24.21 -12.98 0.46
CA ALA A 571 23.03 -12.91 -0.41
C ALA A 571 21.85 -12.17 0.27
N ALA A 572 21.53 -12.53 1.51
CA ALA A 572 20.48 -11.89 2.28
C ALA A 572 20.81 -10.43 2.64
N ALA A 573 22.07 -10.11 2.93
CA ALA A 573 22.51 -8.73 3.21
C ALA A 573 22.41 -7.83 1.97
N ALA A 574 22.78 -8.35 0.80
CA ALA A 574 22.58 -7.65 -0.48
C ALA A 574 21.10 -7.34 -0.70
N THR A 575 20.22 -8.32 -0.47
CA THR A 575 18.77 -8.13 -0.57
C THR A 575 18.26 -7.03 0.36
N ALA A 576 18.65 -7.08 1.64
CA ALA A 576 18.26 -6.06 2.62
C ALA A 576 18.73 -4.65 2.19
N GLU A 577 19.91 -4.53 1.59
CA GLU A 577 20.40 -3.26 1.06
C GLU A 577 19.65 -2.79 -0.20
N VAL A 578 19.34 -3.70 -1.14
CA VAL A 578 18.50 -3.38 -2.32
C VAL A 578 17.15 -2.81 -1.88
N MET A 579 16.50 -3.46 -0.93
CA MET A 579 15.20 -3.02 -0.41
C MET A 579 15.30 -1.69 0.34
N ARG A 580 16.32 -1.51 1.20
CA ARG A 580 16.54 -0.24 1.93
C ARG A 580 16.93 0.93 1.04
N SER A 581 17.53 0.64 -0.12
CA SER A 581 17.86 1.65 -1.13
C SER A 581 16.62 2.12 -1.91
N GLY A 582 15.47 1.47 -1.71
CA GLY A 582 14.21 1.82 -2.37
C GLY A 582 14.20 1.50 -3.86
N ILE A 583 15.05 0.58 -4.31
CA ILE A 583 15.16 0.18 -5.72
C ILE A 583 13.94 -0.67 -6.07
N PRO A 584 13.10 -0.26 -7.04
CA PRO A 584 11.92 -1.03 -7.42
C PRO A 584 12.30 -2.30 -8.18
N VAL A 585 12.15 -3.43 -7.51
CA VAL A 585 12.29 -4.79 -8.04
C VAL A 585 10.92 -5.43 -8.19
N ALA A 586 10.77 -6.30 -9.19
CA ALA A 586 9.56 -7.07 -9.44
C ALA A 586 9.50 -8.33 -8.58
N ALA A 587 10.64 -9.00 -8.39
CA ALA A 587 10.84 -10.15 -7.52
C ALA A 587 12.30 -10.18 -7.04
N VAL A 588 12.53 -10.70 -5.84
CA VAL A 588 13.87 -10.96 -5.28
C VAL A 588 13.81 -12.27 -4.51
N GLU A 589 14.39 -13.31 -5.11
CA GLU A 589 14.31 -14.68 -4.62
C GLU A 589 15.70 -15.18 -4.25
N LEU A 590 15.77 -15.99 -3.20
CA LEU A 590 17.00 -16.63 -2.75
C LEU A 590 16.85 -18.15 -2.85
N MET A 591 17.92 -18.82 -3.25
CA MET A 591 18.11 -20.26 -3.11
C MET A 591 19.50 -20.51 -2.53
N ASP A 592 19.59 -21.36 -1.52
CA ASP A 592 20.88 -21.76 -0.95
C ASP A 592 21.62 -22.76 -1.86
N ASP A 593 22.86 -23.07 -1.48
CA ASP A 593 23.73 -24.02 -2.17
C ASP A 593 23.07 -25.41 -2.32
N VAL A 594 22.38 -25.89 -1.29
CA VAL A 594 21.68 -27.18 -1.31
C VAL A 594 20.53 -27.14 -2.31
N GLN A 595 19.73 -26.09 -2.32
CA GLN A 595 18.64 -25.93 -3.29
C GLN A 595 19.19 -25.83 -4.72
N MET A 596 20.32 -25.15 -4.94
CA MET A 596 20.96 -25.12 -6.28
C MET A 596 21.45 -26.52 -6.70
N ARG A 597 21.99 -27.31 -5.77
CA ARG A 597 22.32 -28.73 -6.01
C ARG A 597 21.09 -29.56 -6.34
N VAL A 598 19.94 -29.33 -5.68
CA VAL A 598 18.67 -29.99 -6.01
C VAL A 598 18.28 -29.75 -7.46
N ILE A 599 18.41 -28.51 -7.96
CA ILE A 599 18.09 -28.19 -9.36
C ILE A 599 18.95 -29.02 -10.31
N ASN A 600 20.26 -29.11 -10.06
CA ASN A 600 21.18 -29.89 -10.88
C ASN A 600 20.82 -31.39 -10.85
N LEU A 601 20.53 -31.95 -9.66
CA LEU A 601 20.18 -33.36 -9.49
C LEU A 601 18.85 -33.73 -10.15
N ALA A 602 17.88 -32.81 -10.13
CA ALA A 602 16.57 -33.06 -10.73
C ALA A 602 16.63 -33.11 -12.27
N GLN A 603 17.62 -32.44 -12.87
CA GLN A 603 17.81 -32.33 -14.33
C GLN A 603 16.58 -31.76 -15.06
N MET A 604 15.88 -30.82 -14.41
CA MET A 604 14.69 -30.15 -14.95
C MET A 604 15.02 -28.82 -15.66
N THR A 605 16.23 -28.30 -15.48
CA THR A 605 16.73 -27.11 -16.20
C THR A 605 17.73 -27.50 -17.28
N ARG A 606 17.80 -26.73 -18.37
CA ARG A 606 18.78 -26.94 -19.45
C ARG A 606 20.21 -26.61 -19.03
N LYS A 607 20.34 -25.55 -18.21
CA LYS A 607 21.60 -25.08 -17.64
C LYS A 607 21.95 -25.86 -16.37
N THR A 608 23.24 -26.16 -16.22
CA THR A 608 23.85 -26.59 -14.95
C THR A 608 24.28 -25.36 -14.16
N TRP A 609 23.95 -25.34 -12.87
CA TRP A 609 24.13 -24.19 -11.99
C TRP A 609 25.31 -24.38 -11.04
N ALA A 610 25.94 -23.27 -10.63
CA ALA A 610 26.88 -23.30 -9.51
C ALA A 610 26.13 -23.61 -8.21
N GLU A 611 26.65 -24.55 -7.42
CA GLU A 611 26.05 -24.98 -6.15
C GLU A 611 26.50 -24.05 -5.00
N VAL A 612 26.12 -22.79 -5.13
CA VAL A 612 26.42 -21.72 -4.17
C VAL A 612 25.16 -20.90 -3.91
N PRO A 613 25.06 -20.18 -2.77
CA PRO A 613 23.94 -19.29 -2.51
C PRO A 613 23.71 -18.33 -3.69
N THR A 614 22.48 -18.29 -4.19
CA THR A 614 22.14 -17.63 -5.45
C THR A 614 20.88 -16.78 -5.29
N MET A 615 20.95 -15.56 -5.81
CA MET A 615 19.85 -14.61 -5.85
C MET A 615 19.28 -14.52 -7.26
N PHE A 616 17.95 -14.49 -7.37
CA PHE A 616 17.23 -14.25 -8.62
C PHE A 616 16.45 -12.95 -8.51
N PHE A 617 16.77 -12.00 -9.39
CA PHE A 617 16.12 -10.71 -9.46
C PHE A 617 15.24 -10.66 -10.70
N LYS A 618 14.03 -10.13 -10.54
CA LYS A 618 13.17 -9.75 -11.66
C LYS A 618 12.99 -8.24 -11.64
N PHE A 619 13.20 -7.59 -12.76
CA PHE A 619 13.01 -6.15 -12.95
C PHE A 619 11.83 -5.95 -13.88
N SER A 620 10.95 -4.99 -13.59
CA SER A 620 9.83 -4.67 -14.47
C SER A 620 9.55 -3.16 -14.51
N GLY A 621 9.23 -2.65 -15.69
CA GLY A 621 8.93 -1.24 -15.86
C GLY A 621 9.08 -0.76 -17.29
N THR A 622 9.57 0.47 -17.44
CA THR A 622 10.03 0.99 -18.74
C THR A 622 11.47 0.57 -19.00
N PRO A 623 11.91 0.45 -20.27
CA PRO A 623 13.29 0.04 -20.60
C PRO A 623 14.37 0.78 -19.82
N GLY A 624 14.31 2.11 -19.76
CA GLY A 624 15.29 2.92 -19.02
C GLY A 624 15.26 2.73 -17.50
N ALA A 625 14.10 2.43 -16.92
CA ALA A 625 13.99 2.15 -15.48
C ALA A 625 14.54 0.77 -15.14
N VAL A 626 14.27 -0.22 -16.00
CA VAL A 626 14.84 -1.57 -15.86
C VAL A 626 16.36 -1.50 -15.93
N ALA A 627 16.91 -0.81 -16.92
CA ALA A 627 18.37 -0.62 -17.03
C ALA A 627 18.98 0.04 -15.78
N GLU A 628 18.41 1.15 -15.31
CA GLU A 628 18.88 1.84 -14.10
C GLU A 628 18.80 0.95 -12.85
N HIS A 629 17.68 0.26 -12.63
CA HIS A 629 17.52 -0.60 -11.45
C HIS A 629 18.46 -1.81 -11.49
N THR A 630 18.70 -2.40 -12.67
CA THR A 630 19.64 -3.50 -12.83
C THR A 630 21.07 -3.06 -12.51
N GLU A 631 21.52 -1.91 -13.00
CA GLU A 631 22.85 -1.36 -12.69
C GLU A 631 23.03 -1.10 -11.18
N GLN A 632 22.01 -0.55 -10.53
CA GLN A 632 22.02 -0.30 -9.08
C GLN A 632 22.07 -1.60 -8.28
N VAL A 633 21.29 -2.62 -8.67
CA VAL A 633 21.31 -3.94 -8.01
C VAL A 633 22.63 -4.65 -8.24
N GLN A 634 23.20 -4.59 -9.44
CA GLN A 634 24.52 -5.14 -9.71
C GLN A 634 25.58 -4.50 -8.80
N THR A 635 25.59 -3.17 -8.71
CA THR A 635 26.52 -2.42 -7.84
C THR A 635 26.37 -2.80 -6.36
N ILE A 636 25.15 -3.08 -5.89
CA ILE A 636 24.92 -3.56 -4.52
C ILE A 636 25.45 -4.98 -4.37
N SER A 637 25.11 -5.89 -5.29
CA SER A 637 25.57 -7.28 -5.27
C SER A 637 27.10 -7.36 -5.20
N GLU A 638 27.82 -6.56 -6.00
CA GLU A 638 29.28 -6.49 -6.01
C GLU A 638 29.85 -6.03 -4.66
N ARG A 639 29.20 -5.07 -3.98
CA ARG A 639 29.61 -4.63 -2.63
C ARG A 639 29.45 -5.70 -1.56
N HIS A 640 28.59 -6.69 -1.79
CA HIS A 640 28.43 -7.88 -0.96
C HIS A 640 29.19 -9.09 -1.52
N ALA A 641 30.24 -8.82 -2.31
CA ALA A 641 31.14 -9.82 -2.89
C ALA A 641 30.44 -10.87 -3.76
N SER A 642 29.42 -10.48 -4.53
CA SER A 642 28.82 -11.40 -5.52
C SER A 642 29.87 -11.91 -6.50
N GLY A 643 29.77 -13.19 -6.88
CA GLY A 643 30.58 -13.81 -7.90
C GLY A 643 30.11 -13.43 -9.31
N SER A 644 29.42 -14.36 -9.98
CA SER A 644 28.76 -14.09 -11.27
C SER A 644 27.52 -13.22 -11.09
N PHE A 645 27.29 -12.31 -12.04
CA PHE A 645 26.03 -11.58 -12.21
C PHE A 645 25.59 -11.72 -13.68
N GLU A 646 24.64 -12.61 -13.94
CA GLU A 646 24.12 -12.90 -15.26
C GLU A 646 22.82 -12.14 -15.49
N LEU A 647 22.77 -11.27 -16.50
CA LEU A 647 21.56 -10.53 -16.90
C LEU A 647 21.04 -11.08 -18.23
N ALA A 648 19.76 -11.47 -18.27
CA ALA A 648 19.12 -11.89 -19.51
C ALA A 648 19.05 -10.73 -20.51
N ALA A 649 19.59 -10.94 -21.71
CA ALA A 649 19.49 -10.05 -22.86
C ALA A 649 18.30 -10.39 -23.76
N THR A 650 17.85 -11.64 -23.76
CA THR A 650 16.73 -12.12 -24.58
C THR A 650 15.58 -12.70 -23.74
N GLU A 651 14.41 -12.88 -24.36
CA GLU A 651 13.27 -13.54 -23.73
C GLU A 651 13.55 -15.01 -23.41
N GLU A 652 14.31 -15.70 -24.26
CA GLU A 652 14.71 -17.09 -24.01
C GLU A 652 15.63 -17.19 -22.78
N GLU A 653 16.67 -16.34 -22.71
CA GLU A 653 17.54 -16.27 -21.54
C GLU A 653 16.76 -15.87 -20.28
N ARG A 654 15.76 -14.98 -20.41
CA ARG A 654 14.90 -14.60 -19.29
C ARG A 654 14.14 -15.80 -18.72
N LEU A 655 13.60 -16.64 -19.60
CA LEU A 655 12.89 -17.87 -19.21
C LEU A 655 13.86 -18.92 -18.65
N GLU A 656 15.04 -19.08 -19.24
CA GLU A 656 16.07 -19.99 -18.76
C GLU A 656 16.58 -19.59 -17.38
N LEU A 657 16.96 -18.33 -17.18
CA LEU A 657 17.46 -17.85 -15.89
C LEU A 657 16.41 -17.96 -14.77
N TRP A 658 15.14 -17.71 -15.09
CA TRP A 658 14.04 -17.84 -14.12
C TRP A 658 13.61 -19.30 -13.88
N SER A 659 13.99 -20.24 -14.76
CA SER A 659 13.54 -21.63 -14.69
C SER A 659 13.98 -22.32 -13.40
N ALA A 660 15.22 -22.11 -12.93
CA ALA A 660 15.70 -22.71 -11.68
C ALA A 660 14.80 -22.37 -10.49
N ARG A 661 14.39 -21.11 -10.36
CA ARG A 661 13.48 -20.69 -9.29
C ARG A 661 12.08 -21.26 -9.47
N LYS A 662 11.57 -21.31 -10.71
CA LYS A 662 10.25 -21.85 -11.03
C LYS A 662 10.15 -23.35 -10.74
N GLU A 663 11.20 -24.10 -11.02
CA GLU A 663 11.26 -25.55 -10.85
C GLU A 663 11.72 -25.99 -9.45
N ALA A 664 12.01 -25.07 -8.53
CA ALA A 664 12.62 -25.36 -7.23
C ALA A 664 11.83 -26.39 -6.40
N LEU A 665 10.52 -26.21 -6.25
CA LEU A 665 9.67 -27.15 -5.51
C LEU A 665 9.57 -28.51 -6.21
N TRP A 666 9.35 -28.51 -7.53
CA TRP A 666 9.23 -29.75 -8.31
C TRP A 666 10.53 -30.55 -8.34
N SER A 667 11.66 -29.87 -8.40
CA SER A 667 12.98 -30.48 -8.33
C SER A 667 13.20 -31.16 -6.97
N MET A 668 12.80 -30.49 -5.88
CA MET A 668 12.87 -31.06 -4.53
C MET A 668 12.01 -32.32 -4.40
N LEU A 669 10.77 -32.27 -4.86
CA LEU A 669 9.85 -33.41 -4.86
C LEU A 669 10.35 -34.55 -5.74
N SER A 670 10.91 -34.25 -6.91
CA SER A 670 11.49 -35.26 -7.81
C SER A 670 12.67 -35.97 -7.16
N VAL A 671 13.57 -35.21 -6.52
CA VAL A 671 14.70 -35.78 -5.78
C VAL A 671 14.22 -36.59 -4.59
N ALA A 672 13.22 -36.12 -3.85
CA ALA A 672 12.59 -36.87 -2.75
C ALA A 672 11.99 -38.20 -3.22
N ALA A 673 11.27 -38.19 -4.35
CA ALA A 673 10.68 -39.41 -4.92
C ALA A 673 11.73 -40.38 -5.46
N LYS A 674 12.85 -39.87 -6.02
CA LYS A 674 13.94 -40.69 -6.57
C LYS A 674 14.85 -41.28 -5.50
N GLN A 675 15.08 -40.54 -4.42
CA GLN A 675 16.03 -40.91 -3.36
C GLN A 675 15.34 -41.47 -2.11
N GLY A 676 14.03 -41.32 -2.00
CA GLY A 676 13.24 -41.82 -0.89
C GLY A 676 12.97 -43.32 -0.98
N ASP A 677 12.79 -43.94 0.18
CA ASP A 677 12.41 -45.34 0.39
C ASP A 677 10.88 -45.58 0.32
N GLY A 678 10.14 -44.63 -0.27
CA GLY A 678 8.66 -44.62 -0.26
C GLY A 678 8.03 -44.13 1.05
N GLY A 679 8.82 -43.67 2.03
CA GLY A 679 8.36 -42.99 3.26
C GLY A 679 8.79 -41.53 3.39
N SER A 680 9.47 -40.98 2.38
CA SER A 680 10.03 -39.62 2.42
C SER A 680 8.97 -38.55 2.18
N GLU A 681 8.81 -37.66 3.16
CA GLU A 681 7.93 -36.49 3.15
C GLU A 681 8.77 -35.20 3.14
N VAL A 682 8.14 -34.08 2.74
CA VAL A 682 8.76 -32.75 2.79
C VAL A 682 7.99 -31.87 3.76
N TRP A 683 8.67 -31.40 4.81
CA TRP A 683 8.14 -30.35 5.69
C TRP A 683 8.54 -28.98 5.14
N SER A 684 7.58 -28.27 4.57
CA SER A 684 7.76 -26.88 4.15
C SER A 684 7.49 -25.92 5.31
N THR A 685 8.35 -24.93 5.48
CA THR A 685 8.22 -23.90 6.53
C THR A 685 7.99 -22.53 5.93
N ASP A 686 7.56 -21.59 6.76
CA ASP A 686 7.23 -20.25 6.33
C ASP A 686 7.33 -19.28 7.51
N VAL A 687 8.26 -18.31 7.43
CA VAL A 687 8.41 -17.21 8.37
C VAL A 687 8.81 -15.94 7.62
N ALA A 688 8.50 -14.78 8.19
CA ALA A 688 9.03 -13.52 7.69
C ALA A 688 9.54 -12.64 8.83
N VAL A 689 10.55 -11.83 8.56
CA VAL A 689 11.17 -10.92 9.54
C VAL A 689 11.43 -9.53 8.94
N PRO A 690 11.59 -8.49 9.77
CA PRO A 690 12.10 -7.21 9.31
C PRO A 690 13.44 -7.38 8.55
N PHE A 691 13.63 -6.64 7.45
CA PHE A 691 14.81 -6.76 6.58
C PHE A 691 16.15 -6.69 7.32
N SER A 692 16.23 -5.95 8.43
CA SER A 692 17.43 -5.85 9.26
C SER A 692 17.82 -7.16 9.95
N ARG A 693 16.89 -8.09 10.12
CA ARG A 693 17.08 -9.39 10.81
C ARG A 693 17.19 -10.56 9.84
N LEU A 694 16.76 -10.40 8.58
CA LEU A 694 16.77 -11.47 7.58
C LEU A 694 18.13 -12.17 7.41
N PRO A 695 19.27 -11.46 7.28
CA PRO A 695 20.57 -12.13 7.10
C PRO A 695 21.00 -12.95 8.32
N GLU A 696 20.64 -12.49 9.53
CA GLU A 696 20.94 -13.20 10.78
C GLU A 696 20.08 -14.46 10.91
N LEU A 697 18.76 -14.34 10.70
CA LEU A 697 17.85 -15.47 10.85
C LEU A 697 18.16 -16.59 9.87
N ILE A 698 18.42 -16.26 8.60
CA ILE A 698 18.66 -17.29 7.57
C ILE A 698 19.99 -18.02 7.79
N GLU A 699 21.03 -17.34 8.26
CA GLU A 699 22.32 -17.95 8.59
C GLU A 699 22.20 -18.93 9.76
N ILE A 700 21.57 -18.51 10.86
CA ILE A 700 21.41 -19.38 12.03
C ILE A 700 20.48 -20.55 11.69
N THR A 701 19.44 -20.32 10.88
CA THR A 701 18.55 -21.40 10.41
C THR A 701 19.30 -22.39 9.53
N LYS A 702 20.15 -21.91 8.60
CA LYS A 702 20.99 -22.78 7.77
C LYS A 702 21.92 -23.66 8.62
N ALA A 703 22.53 -23.12 9.67
CA ALA A 703 23.34 -23.90 10.60
C ALA A 703 22.52 -25.01 11.29
N ASP A 704 21.29 -24.72 11.73
CA ASP A 704 20.42 -25.77 12.29
C ASP A 704 20.08 -26.87 11.27
N LEU A 705 19.88 -26.51 10.00
CA LEU A 705 19.58 -27.46 8.93
C LEU A 705 20.79 -28.38 8.65
N GLU A 706 22.01 -27.84 8.71
CA GLU A 706 23.24 -28.63 8.56
C GLU A 706 23.45 -29.59 9.74
N GLU A 707 23.20 -29.13 10.97
CA GLU A 707 23.27 -29.95 12.18
C GLU A 707 22.21 -31.06 12.24
N LEU A 708 21.08 -30.90 11.53
CA LEU A 708 19.99 -31.87 11.50
C LEU A 708 20.40 -33.22 10.90
N GLY A 709 21.40 -33.23 10.01
CA GLY A 709 21.86 -34.44 9.32
C GLY A 709 20.85 -35.02 8.33
N LEU A 710 19.83 -34.25 7.96
CA LEU A 710 18.82 -34.59 6.96
C LEU A 710 18.95 -33.68 5.74
N PHE A 711 18.40 -34.12 4.62
CA PHE A 711 18.39 -33.29 3.41
C PHE A 711 17.43 -32.10 3.62
N ALA A 712 17.99 -30.90 3.72
CA ALA A 712 17.22 -29.67 3.92
C ALA A 712 17.81 -28.50 3.13
N SER A 713 16.94 -27.71 2.54
CA SER A 713 17.31 -26.53 1.76
C SER A 713 16.56 -25.29 2.23
N ALA A 714 17.12 -24.12 1.93
CA ALA A 714 16.50 -22.83 2.17
C ALA A 714 16.26 -22.09 0.85
N LEU A 715 15.06 -21.53 0.70
CA LEU A 715 14.67 -20.69 -0.42
C LEU A 715 13.67 -19.65 0.05
N GLY A 716 13.51 -18.52 -0.65
CA GLY A 716 12.53 -17.54 -0.17
C GLY A 716 12.30 -16.35 -1.06
N HIS A 717 11.14 -15.74 -0.85
CA HIS A 717 10.75 -14.42 -1.33
C HIS A 717 11.46 -13.31 -0.52
N VAL A 718 12.78 -13.35 -0.45
CA VAL A 718 13.55 -12.50 0.48
C VAL A 718 13.38 -10.99 0.27
N GLY A 719 12.85 -10.56 -0.87
CA GLY A 719 12.46 -9.17 -1.15
C GLY A 719 11.40 -8.58 -0.22
N ASP A 720 10.57 -9.40 0.43
CA ASP A 720 9.62 -8.95 1.46
C ASP A 720 9.94 -9.49 2.86
N GLY A 721 11.12 -10.10 3.03
CA GLY A 721 11.61 -10.61 4.31
C GLY A 721 11.14 -12.04 4.63
N ASN A 722 10.46 -12.70 3.68
CA ASN A 722 9.95 -14.06 3.82
C ASN A 722 10.94 -15.11 3.27
N PHE A 723 11.13 -16.20 4.01
CA PHE A 723 11.81 -17.37 3.50
C PHE A 723 11.23 -18.67 4.07
N HIS A 724 11.54 -19.74 3.37
CA HIS A 724 11.09 -21.10 3.58
C HIS A 724 12.30 -22.02 3.74
N THR A 725 12.09 -23.10 4.47
CA THR A 725 12.95 -24.27 4.45
C THR A 725 12.13 -25.47 3.96
N SER A 726 12.76 -26.33 3.19
CA SER A 726 12.19 -27.60 2.75
C SER A 726 13.02 -28.72 3.35
N ILE A 727 12.45 -29.43 4.32
CA ILE A 727 13.16 -30.47 5.09
C ILE A 727 12.59 -31.84 4.71
N MET A 728 13.42 -32.69 4.13
CA MET A 728 13.04 -34.06 3.80
C MET A 728 13.26 -34.99 4.99
N TYR A 729 12.27 -35.80 5.32
CA TYR A 729 12.34 -36.74 6.43
C TYR A 729 11.47 -37.96 6.18
N ASN A 730 11.75 -39.07 6.85
CA ASN A 730 10.87 -40.24 6.81
C ASN A 730 9.71 -40.05 7.81
N GLY A 731 8.49 -39.90 7.30
CA GLY A 731 7.28 -39.71 8.12
C GLY A 731 6.96 -40.90 9.04
N LYS A 732 7.48 -42.10 8.71
CA LYS A 732 7.34 -43.33 9.49
C LYS A 732 8.38 -43.48 10.59
N ASP A 733 9.38 -42.59 10.65
CA ASP A 733 10.38 -42.55 11.71
C ASP A 733 10.06 -41.40 12.70
N PRO A 734 9.49 -41.71 13.89
CA PRO A 734 9.12 -40.70 14.87
C PRO A 734 10.31 -39.87 15.36
N ALA A 735 11.52 -40.44 15.38
CA ALA A 735 12.72 -39.73 15.85
C ALA A 735 13.17 -38.69 14.82
N GLN A 736 13.08 -38.99 13.52
CA GLN A 736 13.30 -37.98 12.48
C GLN A 736 12.25 -36.88 12.55
N ARG A 737 10.96 -37.24 12.62
CA ARG A 737 9.87 -36.27 12.74
C ARG A 737 10.06 -35.32 13.92
N GLU A 738 10.40 -35.84 15.10
CA GLU A 738 10.63 -35.03 16.30
C GLU A 738 11.82 -34.07 16.13
N LYS A 739 12.91 -34.51 15.50
CA LYS A 739 14.08 -33.66 15.21
C LYS A 739 13.71 -32.52 14.27
N VAL A 740 12.99 -32.81 13.18
CA VAL A 740 12.50 -31.80 12.22
C VAL A 740 11.61 -30.79 12.95
N GLU A 741 10.62 -31.26 13.71
CA GLU A 741 9.70 -30.40 14.44
C GLU A 741 10.43 -29.45 15.41
N LYS A 742 11.47 -29.92 16.10
CA LYS A 742 12.31 -29.08 16.97
C LYS A 742 13.04 -27.97 16.20
N VAL A 743 13.55 -28.25 15.01
CA VAL A 743 14.20 -27.24 14.15
C VAL A 743 13.17 -26.23 13.64
N VAL A 744 12.01 -26.69 13.16
CA VAL A 744 10.93 -25.82 12.69
C VAL A 744 10.43 -24.89 13.80
N LYS A 745 10.15 -25.43 15.00
CA LYS A 745 9.71 -24.62 16.15
C LYS A 745 10.76 -23.59 16.57
N ARG A 746 12.04 -23.95 16.52
CA ARG A 746 13.15 -23.04 16.84
C ARG A 746 13.28 -21.93 15.80
N MET A 747 13.13 -22.23 14.50
CA MET A 747 13.07 -21.24 13.43
C MET A 747 11.91 -20.25 13.64
N VAL A 748 10.69 -20.75 13.88
CA VAL A 748 9.51 -19.91 14.14
C VAL A 748 9.72 -19.03 15.38
N LYS A 749 10.15 -19.63 16.49
CA LYS A 749 10.40 -18.89 17.74
C LYS A 749 11.42 -17.76 17.53
N ARG A 750 12.54 -18.03 16.84
CA ARG A 750 13.52 -16.98 16.53
C ARG A 750 12.92 -15.89 15.66
N ALA A 751 12.13 -16.23 14.64
CA ALA A 751 11.46 -15.22 13.84
C ALA A 751 10.60 -14.29 14.70
N LEU A 752 9.82 -14.84 15.64
CA LEU A 752 9.02 -14.06 16.59
C LEU A 752 9.88 -13.20 17.54
N GLU A 753 10.96 -13.76 18.10
CA GLU A 753 11.94 -13.00 18.92
C GLU A 753 12.63 -11.87 18.12
N MET A 754 12.64 -11.97 16.80
CA MET A 754 13.16 -10.97 15.87
C MET A 754 12.10 -9.99 15.34
N GLU A 755 10.95 -9.87 16.01
CA GLU A 755 9.80 -9.04 15.61
C GLU A 755 9.21 -9.45 14.25
N GLY A 756 9.38 -10.71 13.87
CA GLY A 756 8.80 -11.32 12.68
C GLY A 756 7.47 -12.01 12.94
N THR A 757 7.10 -12.90 12.01
CA THR A 757 5.84 -13.66 12.02
C THR A 757 6.09 -15.15 11.82
N CYS A 758 5.20 -15.98 12.39
CA CYS A 758 5.20 -17.43 12.24
C CYS A 758 4.69 -17.92 10.88
N THR A 759 4.17 -17.01 10.05
CA THR A 759 3.76 -17.29 8.67
C THR A 759 3.85 -16.03 7.83
N GLY A 760 4.61 -16.06 6.73
CA GLY A 760 4.57 -15.02 5.72
C GLY A 760 3.35 -15.14 4.82
N GLU A 761 2.98 -16.36 4.42
CA GLU A 761 2.00 -16.57 3.34
C GLU A 761 1.13 -17.83 3.39
N HIS A 762 1.49 -18.85 4.16
CA HIS A 762 0.76 -20.14 4.17
C HIS A 762 -0.46 -20.15 5.10
N GLY A 763 -0.53 -19.20 6.03
CA GLY A 763 -1.61 -19.10 7.02
C GLY A 763 -1.32 -19.89 8.30
N ILE A 764 -2.34 -20.06 9.13
CA ILE A 764 -2.24 -20.72 10.43
C ILE A 764 -2.76 -22.16 10.36
N GLY A 765 -3.90 -22.36 9.72
CA GLY A 765 -4.54 -23.65 9.55
C GLY A 765 -4.65 -24.44 10.87
N LEU A 766 -4.28 -25.72 10.83
CA LEU A 766 -4.20 -26.58 12.02
C LEU A 766 -2.84 -26.50 12.72
N GLY A 767 -1.77 -26.24 11.97
CA GLY A 767 -0.39 -26.42 12.42
C GLY A 767 0.14 -25.34 13.33
N LYS A 768 -0.22 -24.08 13.07
CA LYS A 768 0.43 -22.92 13.68
C LYS A 768 -0.42 -22.22 14.75
N LYS A 769 -1.47 -22.87 15.26
CA LYS A 769 -2.37 -22.28 16.27
C LYS A 769 -1.62 -21.80 17.52
N ALA A 770 -0.65 -22.59 17.99
CA ALA A 770 0.20 -22.22 19.12
C ALA A 770 1.12 -21.04 18.78
N SER A 771 1.68 -21.02 17.58
CA SER A 771 2.53 -19.93 17.10
C SER A 771 1.76 -18.63 16.89
N LEU A 772 0.51 -18.69 16.43
CA LEU A 772 -0.39 -17.52 16.39
C LEU A 772 -0.58 -16.93 17.80
N LEU A 773 -0.84 -17.79 18.78
CA LEU A 773 -1.01 -17.35 20.17
C LEU A 773 0.26 -16.71 20.73
N GLU A 774 1.43 -17.26 20.40
CA GLU A 774 2.74 -16.70 20.77
C GLU A 774 2.99 -15.34 20.09
N GLU A 775 2.64 -15.21 18.81
CA GLU A 775 2.88 -13.99 18.01
C GLU A 775 2.00 -12.82 18.45
N VAL A 776 0.68 -13.02 18.57
CA VAL A 776 -0.27 -11.91 18.79
C VAL A 776 -0.86 -11.85 20.20
N GLY A 777 -0.64 -12.88 21.02
CA GLY A 777 -1.09 -12.95 22.40
C GLY A 777 -2.57 -13.30 22.59
N VAL A 778 -2.91 -13.65 23.83
CA VAL A 778 -4.24 -14.14 24.24
C VAL A 778 -5.35 -13.13 23.93
N GLU A 779 -5.13 -11.84 24.20
CA GLU A 779 -6.13 -10.80 24.00
C GLU A 779 -6.50 -10.63 22.52
N THR A 780 -5.49 -10.65 21.63
CA THR A 780 -5.73 -10.52 20.19
C THR A 780 -6.46 -11.74 19.64
N VAL A 781 -6.07 -12.95 20.04
CA VAL A 781 -6.79 -14.18 19.69
C VAL A 781 -8.21 -14.17 20.29
N GLY A 782 -8.38 -13.62 21.49
CA GLY A 782 -9.69 -13.42 22.13
C GLY A 782 -10.64 -12.61 21.27
N VAL A 783 -10.19 -11.47 20.73
CA VAL A 783 -10.98 -10.65 19.80
C VAL A 783 -11.30 -11.41 18.51
N MET A 784 -10.38 -12.20 17.97
CA MET A 784 -10.67 -13.05 16.80
C MET A 784 -11.77 -14.07 17.09
N LYS A 785 -11.76 -14.69 18.27
CA LYS A 785 -12.81 -15.60 18.75
C LYS A 785 -14.16 -14.90 18.89
N GLU A 786 -14.19 -13.67 19.40
CA GLU A 786 -15.42 -12.86 19.49
C GLU A 786 -16.01 -12.56 18.11
N ILE A 787 -15.18 -12.13 17.16
CA ILE A 787 -15.60 -11.87 15.78
C ILE A 787 -16.19 -13.14 15.16
N LYS A 788 -15.50 -14.26 15.33
CA LYS A 788 -15.96 -15.57 14.86
C LYS A 788 -17.32 -15.93 15.45
N ARG A 789 -17.49 -15.85 16.78
CA ARG A 789 -18.78 -16.14 17.44
C ARG A 789 -19.89 -15.18 16.99
N ALA A 790 -19.57 -13.94 16.65
CA ALA A 790 -20.54 -12.97 16.16
C ALA A 790 -21.03 -13.27 14.72
N LEU A 791 -20.15 -13.78 13.85
CA LEU A 791 -20.47 -14.10 12.45
C LEU A 791 -20.93 -15.54 12.24
N ASP A 792 -20.51 -16.44 13.13
CA ASP A 792 -20.82 -17.85 13.13
C ASP A 792 -21.07 -18.34 14.58
N PRO A 793 -22.25 -18.06 15.15
CA PRO A 793 -22.60 -18.45 16.51
C PRO A 793 -22.61 -19.97 16.75
N GLN A 794 -22.73 -20.75 15.68
CA GLN A 794 -22.76 -22.21 15.72
C GLN A 794 -21.38 -22.84 15.46
N LEU A 795 -20.34 -22.02 15.25
CA LEU A 795 -18.97 -22.48 15.01
C LEU A 795 -18.83 -23.51 13.88
N ILE A 796 -19.70 -23.46 12.87
CA ILE A 796 -19.71 -24.43 11.77
C ILE A 796 -18.80 -24.07 10.59
N MET A 797 -18.34 -22.82 10.46
CA MET A 797 -17.46 -22.41 9.36
C MET A 797 -15.99 -22.78 9.64
N ASN A 798 -15.46 -23.74 8.90
CA ASN A 798 -14.11 -24.29 9.00
C ASN A 798 -13.59 -24.51 10.45
N PRO A 799 -14.30 -25.29 11.28
CA PRO A 799 -13.95 -25.44 12.69
C PRO A 799 -12.60 -26.13 12.92
N GLY A 800 -12.00 -25.83 14.07
CA GLY A 800 -10.66 -26.27 14.46
C GLY A 800 -9.53 -25.37 13.95
N LYS A 801 -9.86 -24.33 13.17
CA LYS A 801 -8.94 -23.30 12.69
C LYS A 801 -9.54 -21.90 12.96
N ILE A 802 -8.74 -20.87 13.08
CA ILE A 802 -7.27 -20.87 13.27
C ILE A 802 -6.89 -21.01 14.76
N PHE A 803 -7.86 -21.36 15.60
CA PHE A 803 -7.75 -21.59 17.04
C PHE A 803 -8.85 -22.54 17.49
N ASP A 804 -8.68 -23.10 18.69
CA ASP A 804 -9.66 -23.97 19.34
C ASP A 804 -10.66 -23.14 20.17
N TYR A 805 -11.90 -23.62 20.28
CA TYR A 805 -13.05 -22.88 20.83
C TYR A 805 -13.43 -23.27 22.25
#